data_AF-A0A7W3MSK1-F1
#
_entry.id   AF-A0A7W3MSK1-F1
#
_cell.length_a   1.000
_cell.length_b   1.000
_cell.length_c   1.000
_cell.angle_alpha   90.00
_cell.angle_beta   90.00
_cell.angle_gamma   90.00
#
_symmetry.space_group_name_H-M   'P 1'
#
loop_
_entity.id
_entity.type
_entity.pdbx_description
1 polymer ?
#
loop_
_entity_poly.entity_id
_entity_poly.type
_entity_poly.pdbx_seq_one_letter_code
_entity_poly.pdbx_strand_id
1 'polypeptide(L)'
;MESDERYDPDGDPVVAEPGGHPLDFRRESPSKETRWLGSVVAEIAEAPAEDTATRYRLDRAIRRFGGSINTDYPALLRDLWERPVARGVLAGLVAEWTAECAAGDLLGLELTLPRLIPLAEAGYAELDPAFADVTVPDPIDVVVRALRSGLPEELSLPTVRGPAAVTAVQHGDLLTVGIGNSMIEVHGPEGVVHRAAVRHPGPAVWWDGRAFHLSRLTRGRSRRETFRLADDGGLAAEPLDLWPDGPASAQVTFPGAAAPVTVMIRHGMFRVEDAGGRALYRIEASPAAQTVGEGVHPILPPPGWWTHCGPVDPDASAALRRIDRGTVVRLVGAALRGRRDLDARLARALPAVTGPHLAARIGALVAQAASLLPAYLRICDALGRGRPADLPDLVRPAAGLRTGRMIREMITLRRAGEQLRRAIRAEPPETGVPRRLRSTGRPITVRDFPVSRFGCLGALAVEATWPWILDGTRTWHLATLAAWGSAPWGDGGGQWRLREFTFPGHGAGDLEGVRWRTPNGVMAVVRHHVTRREGGPIHEATVVEYAPDGAFAEVAFTAWTPLGPAIPQGWGGAERIARFTRLLAERGPVPHDPAVVHRIVKETGLPPDEVASACYGHPFFLGRQELARFPADLLALFTDPDTGEPVHSRSKRSHRLEAGLRNALMPEEPEDLWITGLDADRAVDWWHTTGRHLVKNTE
;
A
#
# COMPACT_ATOMS: atom_id res chain seq x y z
N MET A 1 -12.57 -46.71 -25.21
CA MET A 1 -11.73 -45.51 -25.33
C MET A 1 -11.37 -45.11 -23.92
N GLU A 2 -10.16 -45.48 -23.50
CA GLU A 2 -9.62 -45.22 -22.17
C GLU A 2 -9.49 -43.71 -21.93
N SER A 3 -9.70 -43.27 -20.69
CA SER A 3 -9.32 -41.92 -20.29
C SER A 3 -7.81 -41.79 -20.45
N ASP A 4 -7.38 -40.85 -21.28
CA ASP A 4 -5.96 -40.54 -21.48
C ASP A 4 -5.45 -39.88 -20.19
N GLU A 5 -4.94 -40.67 -19.25
CA GLU A 5 -4.42 -40.23 -17.93
C GLU A 5 -3.23 -39.25 -18.04
N ARG A 6 -2.81 -38.90 -19.27
CA ARG A 6 -1.73 -37.93 -19.57
C ARG A 6 -2.21 -36.57 -20.06
N TYR A 7 -3.51 -36.38 -20.27
CA TYR A 7 -4.04 -35.11 -20.76
C TYR A 7 -4.16 -34.09 -19.61
N ASP A 8 -3.42 -32.98 -19.71
CA ASP A 8 -3.47 -31.85 -18.77
C ASP A 8 -4.37 -30.72 -19.32
N PRO A 9 -5.65 -30.65 -18.90
CA PRO A 9 -6.56 -29.59 -19.36
C PRO A 9 -6.16 -28.19 -18.87
N ASP A 10 -5.36 -28.07 -17.81
CA ASP A 10 -4.96 -26.77 -17.25
C ASP A 10 -3.78 -26.13 -18.01
N GLY A 11 -3.09 -26.93 -18.84
CA GLY A 11 -2.03 -26.50 -19.76
C GLY A 11 -2.46 -26.42 -21.23
N ASP A 12 -3.65 -26.91 -21.60
CA ASP A 12 -4.12 -26.92 -22.99
C ASP A 12 -4.62 -25.53 -23.45
N PRO A 13 -4.00 -24.88 -24.45
CA PRO A 13 -4.38 -23.54 -24.91
C PRO A 13 -5.84 -23.42 -25.41
N VAL A 14 -6.48 -24.53 -25.77
CA VAL A 14 -7.85 -24.58 -26.32
C VAL A 14 -8.91 -24.45 -25.22
N VAL A 15 -8.63 -25.00 -24.04
CA VAL A 15 -9.63 -25.26 -22.98
C VAL A 15 -9.17 -24.87 -21.59
N ALA A 16 -7.91 -24.46 -21.42
CA ALA A 16 -7.41 -23.96 -20.15
C ALA A 16 -8.17 -22.68 -19.77
N GLU A 17 -9.06 -22.82 -18.80
CA GLU A 17 -9.72 -21.69 -18.16
C GLU A 17 -8.79 -21.14 -17.07
N PRO A 18 -8.73 -19.80 -16.87
CA PRO A 18 -8.03 -19.25 -15.72
C PRO A 18 -8.61 -19.90 -14.46
N GLY A 19 -7.80 -20.69 -13.77
CA GLY A 19 -8.16 -21.17 -12.45
C GLY A 19 -8.33 -19.97 -11.52
N GLY A 20 -9.10 -20.11 -10.44
CA GLY A 20 -8.91 -19.19 -9.31
C GLY A 20 -7.44 -19.29 -8.90
N HIS A 21 -6.74 -18.16 -8.72
CA HIS A 21 -5.38 -18.21 -8.19
C HIS A 21 -5.40 -19.07 -6.91
N PRO A 22 -4.38 -19.89 -6.62
CA PRO A 22 -4.32 -20.64 -5.36
C PRO A 22 -4.48 -19.76 -4.09
N LEU A 23 -4.32 -18.44 -4.27
CA LEU A 23 -4.43 -17.41 -3.25
C LEU A 23 -5.68 -16.52 -3.40
N ASP A 24 -6.46 -16.71 -4.46
CA ASP A 24 -7.78 -16.14 -4.66
C ASP A 24 -8.82 -17.05 -4.00
N PHE A 25 -8.83 -17.01 -2.68
CA PHE A 25 -10.06 -17.36 -1.99
C PHE A 25 -11.10 -16.33 -2.44
N ARG A 26 -12.16 -16.79 -3.12
CA ARG A 26 -13.23 -15.96 -3.73
C ARG A 26 -13.42 -14.66 -2.93
N ARG A 27 -13.31 -13.51 -3.62
CA ARG A 27 -13.65 -12.17 -3.11
C ARG A 27 -15.11 -12.15 -2.64
N GLU A 28 -15.42 -12.79 -1.52
CA GLU A 28 -16.64 -12.51 -0.80
C GLU A 28 -16.50 -11.11 -0.21
N SER A 29 -17.56 -10.33 -0.36
CA SER A 29 -17.69 -9.01 0.26
C SER A 29 -17.11 -9.04 1.67
N PRO A 30 -16.42 -7.97 2.12
CA PRO A 30 -15.98 -7.87 3.50
C PRO A 30 -17.24 -7.97 4.36
N SER A 31 -17.55 -9.17 4.86
CA SER A 31 -18.60 -9.32 5.84
C SER A 31 -18.16 -8.43 7.00
N LYS A 32 -19.04 -7.50 7.38
CA LYS A 32 -18.85 -6.58 8.52
C LYS A 32 -18.71 -7.30 9.85
N GLU A 33 -18.63 -8.63 9.84
CA GLU A 33 -18.27 -9.43 10.99
C GLU A 33 -16.81 -9.18 11.36
N THR A 34 -16.63 -8.21 12.23
CA THR A 34 -15.51 -8.07 13.15
C THR A 34 -15.56 -9.25 14.14
N ARG A 35 -15.39 -10.48 13.66
CA ARG A 35 -15.11 -11.61 14.56
C ARG A 35 -13.73 -11.39 15.18
N TRP A 36 -13.68 -11.48 16.50
CA TRP A 36 -12.48 -11.30 17.28
C TRP A 36 -11.46 -12.41 16.95
N LEU A 37 -10.18 -12.08 16.83
CA LEU A 37 -9.14 -13.06 16.49
C LEU A 37 -9.11 -14.26 17.45
N GLY A 38 -9.43 -14.05 18.73
CA GLY A 38 -9.52 -15.13 19.71
C GLY A 38 -10.55 -16.22 19.37
N SER A 39 -11.68 -15.86 18.74
CA SER A 39 -12.67 -16.86 18.32
C SER A 39 -12.18 -17.68 17.12
N VAL A 40 -11.42 -17.05 16.21
CA VAL A 40 -10.79 -17.73 15.07
C VAL A 40 -9.73 -18.74 15.54
N VAL A 41 -8.93 -18.38 16.53
CA VAL A 41 -7.90 -19.27 17.10
C VAL A 41 -8.53 -20.50 17.78
N ALA A 42 -9.65 -20.32 18.51
CA ALA A 42 -10.39 -21.41 19.12
C ALA A 42 -10.98 -22.36 18.08
N GLU A 43 -11.66 -21.83 17.06
CA GLU A 43 -12.28 -22.62 15.99
C GLU A 43 -11.24 -23.40 15.14
N ILE A 44 -10.07 -22.84 14.88
CA ILE A 44 -9.00 -23.50 14.09
C ILE A 44 -8.38 -24.69 14.85
N ALA A 45 -8.31 -24.62 16.19
CA ALA A 45 -7.73 -25.72 16.96
C ALA A 45 -8.57 -27.00 16.94
N GLU A 46 -9.87 -26.87 16.70
CA GLU A 46 -10.82 -27.99 16.67
C GLU A 46 -11.10 -28.50 15.25
N ALA A 47 -10.58 -27.82 14.22
CA ALA A 47 -10.84 -28.15 12.83
C ALA A 47 -9.85 -29.19 12.26
N PRO A 48 -10.25 -30.00 11.25
CA PRO A 48 -9.32 -30.87 10.53
C PRO A 48 -8.27 -30.07 9.75
N ALA A 49 -7.01 -30.53 9.74
CA ALA A 49 -5.90 -29.86 9.03
C ALA A 49 -6.13 -29.74 7.50
N GLU A 50 -6.92 -30.64 6.92
CA GLU A 50 -7.24 -30.69 5.49
C GLU A 50 -8.45 -29.83 5.10
N ASP A 51 -9.10 -29.16 6.07
CA ASP A 51 -10.27 -28.32 5.81
C ASP A 51 -9.88 -27.01 5.09
N THR A 52 -10.29 -26.87 3.84
CA THR A 52 -10.13 -25.65 3.03
C THR A 52 -10.73 -24.42 3.70
N ALA A 53 -11.80 -24.56 4.51
CA ALA A 53 -12.38 -23.43 5.24
C ALA A 53 -11.44 -22.94 6.35
N THR A 54 -10.67 -23.83 6.97
CA THR A 54 -9.64 -23.50 7.97
C THR A 54 -8.49 -22.72 7.35
N ARG A 55 -7.98 -23.15 6.19
CA ARG A 55 -6.98 -22.39 5.40
C ARG A 55 -7.46 -20.98 5.09
N TYR A 56 -8.70 -20.85 4.61
CA TYR A 56 -9.30 -19.55 4.28
C TYR A 56 -9.45 -18.63 5.51
N ARG A 57 -9.95 -19.16 6.63
CA ARG A 57 -10.09 -18.39 7.87
C ARG A 57 -8.75 -17.88 8.36
N LEU A 58 -7.71 -18.72 8.28
CA LEU A 58 -6.37 -18.34 8.70
C LEU A 58 -5.75 -17.27 7.79
N ASP A 59 -5.84 -17.41 6.46
CA ASP A 59 -5.44 -16.36 5.50
C ASP A 59 -6.10 -15.01 5.83
N ARG A 60 -7.43 -15.02 6.02
CA ARG A 60 -8.20 -13.81 6.35
C ARG A 60 -7.79 -13.21 7.70
N ALA A 61 -7.50 -14.04 8.70
CA ALA A 61 -7.05 -13.60 10.01
C ALA A 61 -5.68 -12.93 9.92
N ILE A 62 -4.69 -13.57 9.28
CA ILE A 62 -3.34 -13.03 9.08
C ILE A 62 -3.37 -11.69 8.37
N ARG A 63 -4.19 -11.53 7.32
CA ARG A 63 -4.32 -10.24 6.60
C ARG A 63 -4.85 -9.09 7.47
N ARG A 64 -5.45 -9.39 8.64
CA ARG A 64 -5.93 -8.40 9.62
C ARG A 64 -4.92 -8.12 10.75
N PHE A 65 -3.82 -8.87 10.82
CA PHE A 65 -2.79 -8.63 11.85
C PHE A 65 -2.25 -7.21 11.75
N GLY A 66 -2.01 -6.59 12.91
CA GLY A 66 -1.54 -5.21 13.00
C GLY A 66 -2.59 -4.13 12.74
N GLY A 67 -3.88 -4.48 12.55
CA GLY A 67 -4.96 -3.52 12.26
C GLY A 67 -5.50 -2.75 13.48
N SER A 68 -5.35 -3.29 14.68
CA SER A 68 -5.69 -2.67 15.97
C SER A 68 -4.43 -2.42 16.79
N ILE A 69 -4.28 -1.22 17.36
CA ILE A 69 -3.11 -0.85 18.19
C ILE A 69 -3.12 -1.51 19.59
N ASN A 70 -4.31 -1.88 20.10
CA ASN A 70 -4.48 -2.44 21.45
C ASN A 70 -4.49 -3.98 21.43
N THR A 71 -3.71 -4.59 20.55
CA THR A 71 -3.69 -6.05 20.37
C THR A 71 -2.26 -6.54 20.27
N ASP A 72 -1.90 -7.48 21.13
CA ASP A 72 -0.59 -8.14 21.13
C ASP A 72 -0.56 -9.25 20.07
N TYR A 73 -0.31 -8.87 18.81
CA TYR A 73 -0.20 -9.83 17.71
C TYR A 73 0.94 -10.84 17.88
N PRO A 74 2.12 -10.48 18.41
CA PRO A 74 3.15 -11.47 18.74
C PRO A 74 2.65 -12.56 19.70
N ALA A 75 1.91 -12.20 20.75
CA ALA A 75 1.30 -13.19 21.65
C ALA A 75 0.26 -14.05 20.92
N LEU A 76 -0.65 -13.44 20.16
CA LEU A 76 -1.64 -14.19 19.37
C LEU A 76 -1.00 -15.14 18.36
N LEU A 77 0.12 -14.74 17.75
CA LEU A 77 0.86 -15.59 16.81
C LEU A 77 1.52 -16.76 17.52
N ARG A 78 2.11 -16.53 18.70
CA ARG A 78 2.66 -17.60 19.56
C ARG A 78 1.57 -18.60 19.96
N ASP A 79 0.43 -18.12 20.46
CA ASP A 79 -0.71 -18.97 20.84
C ASP A 79 -1.24 -19.81 19.65
N LEU A 80 -1.24 -19.23 18.45
CA LEU A 80 -1.59 -19.95 17.22
C LEU A 80 -0.53 -21.00 16.87
N TRP A 81 0.75 -20.66 17.01
CA TRP A 81 1.88 -21.54 16.68
C TRP A 81 2.01 -22.75 17.62
N GLU A 82 1.61 -22.59 18.89
CA GLU A 82 1.58 -23.68 19.87
C GLU A 82 0.53 -24.76 19.55
N ARG A 83 -0.45 -24.46 18.70
CA ARG A 83 -1.51 -25.39 18.28
C ARG A 83 -1.06 -26.21 17.05
N PRO A 84 -0.88 -27.54 17.15
CA PRO A 84 -0.26 -28.33 16.07
C PRO A 84 -0.95 -28.23 14.70
N VAL A 85 -2.30 -28.26 14.68
CA VAL A 85 -3.08 -28.13 13.44
C VAL A 85 -2.88 -26.74 12.81
N ALA A 86 -3.05 -25.68 13.61
CA ALA A 86 -2.90 -24.31 13.15
C ALA A 86 -1.48 -24.04 12.65
N ARG A 87 -0.46 -24.55 13.35
CA ARG A 87 0.95 -24.49 12.93
C ARG A 87 1.19 -25.16 11.58
N GLY A 88 0.69 -26.39 11.39
CA GLY A 88 0.85 -27.12 10.13
C GLY A 88 0.20 -26.40 8.95
N VAL A 89 -1.03 -25.90 9.14
CA VAL A 89 -1.74 -25.12 8.12
C VAL A 89 -1.03 -23.79 7.83
N LEU A 90 -0.58 -23.07 8.86
CA LEU A 90 0.14 -21.80 8.71
C LEU A 90 1.46 -22.01 7.97
N ALA A 91 2.26 -23.00 8.36
CA ALA A 91 3.54 -23.30 7.72
C ALA A 91 3.35 -23.64 6.23
N GLY A 92 2.33 -24.43 5.89
CA GLY A 92 1.97 -24.71 4.49
C GLY A 92 1.58 -23.45 3.71
N LEU A 93 0.74 -22.60 4.28
CA LEU A 93 0.36 -21.32 3.67
C LEU A 93 1.57 -20.39 3.49
N VAL A 94 2.45 -20.29 4.48
CA VAL A 94 3.66 -19.47 4.40
C VAL A 94 4.61 -20.01 3.34
N ALA A 95 4.80 -21.32 3.24
CA ALA A 95 5.60 -21.92 2.17
C ALA A 95 5.05 -21.57 0.77
N GLU A 96 3.73 -21.64 0.58
CA GLU A 96 3.08 -21.23 -0.68
C GLU A 96 3.27 -19.73 -0.96
N TRP A 97 3.05 -18.86 0.04
CA TRP A 97 3.20 -17.41 -0.13
C TRP A 97 4.65 -16.99 -0.39
N THR A 98 5.61 -17.63 0.27
CA THR A 98 7.04 -17.35 0.08
C THR A 98 7.52 -17.81 -1.28
N ALA A 99 7.09 -19.00 -1.75
CA ALA A 99 7.38 -19.49 -3.09
C ALA A 99 6.79 -18.58 -4.17
N GLU A 100 5.54 -18.16 -3.99
CA GLU A 100 4.84 -17.26 -4.91
C GLU A 100 5.46 -15.84 -4.93
N CYS A 101 5.98 -15.37 -3.79
CA CYS A 101 6.72 -14.12 -3.70
C CYS A 101 8.07 -14.21 -4.44
N ALA A 102 8.76 -15.35 -4.28
CA ALA A 102 10.04 -15.64 -4.89
C ALA A 102 9.96 -15.84 -6.41
N ALA A 103 8.77 -16.14 -6.95
CA ALA A 103 8.55 -16.33 -8.39
C ALA A 103 9.10 -15.17 -9.24
N GLY A 104 9.09 -13.94 -8.71
CA GLY A 104 9.88 -12.85 -9.30
C GLY A 104 9.11 -11.82 -10.12
N ASP A 105 7.78 -11.84 -10.10
CA ASP A 105 6.92 -10.91 -10.84
C ASP A 105 6.05 -10.01 -9.93
N LEU A 106 5.47 -8.94 -10.50
CA LEU A 106 4.70 -7.96 -9.74
C LEU A 106 3.37 -8.51 -9.19
N LEU A 107 2.74 -9.45 -9.89
CA LEU A 107 1.48 -10.07 -9.44
C LEU A 107 1.74 -10.93 -8.19
N GLY A 108 2.85 -11.68 -8.18
CA GLY A 108 3.25 -12.50 -7.03
C GLY A 108 3.49 -11.64 -5.80
N LEU A 109 4.17 -10.50 -5.96
CA LEU A 109 4.34 -9.51 -4.89
C LEU A 109 2.99 -8.93 -4.41
N GLU A 110 2.10 -8.56 -5.33
CA GLU A 110 0.78 -8.01 -5.01
C GLU A 110 -0.08 -8.98 -4.19
N LEU A 111 -0.04 -10.26 -4.54
CA LEU A 111 -0.78 -11.30 -3.85
C LEU A 111 -0.13 -11.62 -2.50
N THR A 112 1.19 -11.69 -2.39
CA THR A 112 1.86 -12.28 -1.21
C THR A 112 2.22 -11.26 -0.13
N LEU A 113 2.61 -10.03 -0.49
CA LEU A 113 3.02 -9.01 0.50
C LEU A 113 1.94 -8.70 1.55
N PRO A 114 0.63 -8.63 1.22
CA PRO A 114 -0.43 -8.46 2.21
C PRO A 114 -0.53 -9.57 3.27
N ARG A 115 0.12 -10.73 3.05
CA ARG A 115 0.14 -11.89 3.95
C ARG A 115 1.46 -12.01 4.71
N LEU A 116 2.57 -11.81 4.01
CA LEU A 116 3.91 -11.92 4.58
C LEU A 116 4.23 -10.75 5.51
N ILE A 117 3.80 -9.52 5.19
CA ILE A 117 4.10 -8.34 6.01
C ILE A 117 3.51 -8.45 7.43
N PRO A 118 2.21 -8.77 7.63
CA PRO A 118 1.67 -8.85 8.97
C PRO A 118 2.31 -9.95 9.83
N LEU A 119 2.76 -11.06 9.22
CA LEU A 119 3.53 -12.10 9.91
C LEU A 119 4.92 -11.60 10.33
N ALA A 120 5.64 -10.94 9.42
CA ALA A 120 6.94 -10.36 9.71
C ALA A 120 6.86 -9.35 10.86
N GLU A 121 5.86 -8.47 10.84
CA GLU A 121 5.64 -7.49 11.92
C GLU A 121 5.20 -8.11 13.26
N ALA A 122 4.60 -9.29 13.23
CA ALA A 122 4.18 -10.02 14.43
C ALA A 122 5.28 -10.96 14.96
N GLY A 123 6.49 -10.96 14.36
CA GLY A 123 7.62 -11.75 14.85
C GLY A 123 7.66 -13.20 14.38
N TYR A 124 7.02 -13.53 13.25
CA TYR A 124 7.00 -14.92 12.76
C TYR A 124 8.41 -15.52 12.53
N ALA A 125 9.40 -14.69 12.19
CA ALA A 125 10.80 -15.12 12.03
C ALA A 125 11.42 -15.70 13.33
N GLU A 126 10.89 -15.34 14.51
CA GLU A 126 11.33 -15.91 15.79
C GLU A 126 10.77 -17.33 16.00
N LEU A 127 9.65 -17.66 15.35
CA LEU A 127 8.96 -18.95 15.45
C LEU A 127 9.42 -19.93 14.38
N ASP A 128 9.66 -19.42 13.16
CA ASP A 128 10.25 -20.15 12.04
C ASP A 128 11.41 -19.32 11.44
N PRO A 129 12.66 -19.60 11.84
CA PRO A 129 13.83 -18.85 11.38
C PRO A 129 14.02 -18.84 9.86
N ALA A 130 13.53 -19.86 9.13
CA ALA A 130 13.65 -19.90 7.68
C ALA A 130 12.89 -18.74 6.99
N PHE A 131 11.90 -18.16 7.67
CA PHE A 131 11.15 -17.02 7.17
C PHE A 131 11.98 -15.74 7.09
N ALA A 132 13.03 -15.59 7.90
CA ALA A 132 13.92 -14.42 7.86
C ALA A 132 14.63 -14.27 6.50
N ASP A 133 14.88 -15.41 5.82
CA ASP A 133 15.60 -15.50 4.56
C ASP A 133 14.69 -15.50 3.31
N VAL A 134 13.39 -15.20 3.47
CA VAL A 134 12.44 -15.14 2.35
C VAL A 134 12.97 -14.23 1.23
N THR A 135 12.96 -14.72 0.00
CA THR A 135 13.35 -13.90 -1.16
C THR A 135 12.18 -13.02 -1.59
N VAL A 136 12.35 -11.70 -1.45
CA VAL A 136 11.37 -10.71 -1.92
C VAL A 136 12.04 -9.86 -3.01
N PRO A 137 11.67 -10.01 -4.28
CA PRO A 137 12.20 -9.19 -5.38
C PRO A 137 11.91 -7.68 -5.20
N ASP A 138 12.88 -6.81 -5.51
CA ASP A 138 12.65 -5.36 -5.62
C ASP A 138 11.70 -5.07 -6.80
N PRO A 139 10.52 -4.44 -6.57
CA PRO A 139 9.58 -4.10 -7.64
C PRO A 139 10.20 -3.31 -8.80
N ILE A 140 11.23 -2.49 -8.53
CA ILE A 140 11.95 -1.73 -9.57
C ILE A 140 12.72 -2.68 -10.49
N ASP A 141 13.43 -3.65 -9.91
CA ASP A 141 14.21 -4.62 -10.68
C ASP A 141 13.31 -5.57 -11.47
N VAL A 142 12.14 -5.90 -10.94
CA VAL A 142 11.10 -6.65 -11.67
C VAL A 142 10.66 -5.89 -12.91
N VAL A 143 10.38 -4.58 -12.80
CA VAL A 143 10.02 -3.75 -13.97
C VAL A 143 11.16 -3.65 -14.96
N VAL A 144 12.40 -3.40 -14.51
CA VAL A 144 13.57 -3.36 -15.40
C VAL A 144 13.68 -4.66 -16.19
N ARG A 145 13.55 -5.80 -15.50
CA ARG A 145 13.61 -7.12 -16.13
C ARG A 145 12.47 -7.33 -17.14
N ALA A 146 11.23 -7.00 -16.78
CA ALA A 146 10.08 -7.13 -17.68
C ALA A 146 10.27 -6.29 -18.96
N LEU A 147 10.61 -5.00 -18.80
CA LEU A 147 10.86 -4.08 -19.92
C LEU A 147 12.02 -4.54 -20.81
N ARG A 148 13.09 -5.09 -20.22
CA ARG A 148 14.24 -5.62 -20.95
C ARG A 148 14.04 -6.99 -21.58
N SER A 149 13.00 -7.73 -21.21
CA SER A 149 12.75 -9.08 -21.74
C SER A 149 11.66 -9.12 -22.80
N GLY A 150 10.64 -8.26 -22.71
CA GLY A 150 9.58 -8.17 -23.71
C GLY A 150 8.22 -7.82 -23.12
N LEU A 151 7.37 -7.13 -23.86
CA LEU A 151 5.97 -6.90 -23.54
C LEU A 151 5.12 -7.30 -24.75
N PRO A 152 3.93 -7.89 -24.55
CA PRO A 152 3.05 -8.28 -25.67
C PRO A 152 2.75 -7.13 -26.64
N GLU A 153 2.63 -5.90 -26.12
CA GLU A 153 2.36 -4.68 -26.89
C GLU A 153 3.52 -4.25 -27.81
N GLU A 154 4.67 -4.90 -27.75
CA GLU A 154 5.76 -4.74 -28.73
C GLU A 154 5.49 -5.54 -30.02
N LEU A 155 4.57 -6.50 -29.98
CA LEU A 155 4.24 -7.41 -31.07
C LEU A 155 2.91 -7.03 -31.74
N SER A 156 2.84 -7.25 -33.05
CA SER A 156 1.68 -6.99 -33.89
C SER A 156 0.64 -8.09 -33.69
N LEU A 157 0.02 -8.08 -32.51
CA LEU A 157 -1.02 -9.03 -32.15
C LEU A 157 -2.26 -8.84 -33.05
N PRO A 158 -3.02 -9.92 -33.33
CA PRO A 158 -4.29 -9.78 -34.04
C PRO A 158 -5.22 -8.83 -33.29
N THR A 159 -6.06 -8.10 -34.02
CA THR A 159 -6.96 -7.09 -33.44
C THR A 159 -8.41 -7.33 -33.82
N VAL A 160 -9.31 -7.10 -32.88
CA VAL A 160 -10.77 -7.19 -33.08
C VAL A 160 -11.42 -5.82 -32.88
N ARG A 161 -12.61 -5.62 -33.46
CA ARG A 161 -13.38 -4.38 -33.35
C ARG A 161 -14.68 -4.56 -32.57
N GLY A 162 -14.95 -3.64 -31.66
CA GLY A 162 -16.19 -3.56 -30.90
C GLY A 162 -16.21 -4.49 -29.68
N PRO A 163 -17.19 -4.29 -28.78
CA PRO A 163 -17.31 -5.11 -27.58
C PRO A 163 -17.76 -6.52 -27.97
N ALA A 164 -16.95 -7.53 -27.65
CA ALA A 164 -17.25 -8.92 -27.94
C ALA A 164 -16.52 -9.85 -26.97
N ALA A 165 -17.13 -11.01 -26.72
CA ALA A 165 -16.38 -12.17 -26.25
C ALA A 165 -15.55 -12.70 -27.42
N VAL A 166 -14.28 -13.00 -27.20
CA VAL A 166 -13.32 -13.40 -28.21
C VAL A 166 -12.62 -14.66 -27.76
N THR A 167 -12.43 -15.57 -28.70
CA THR A 167 -11.67 -16.79 -28.49
C THR A 167 -10.62 -16.94 -29.57
N ALA A 168 -9.48 -17.53 -29.21
CA ALA A 168 -8.34 -17.68 -30.10
C ALA A 168 -7.80 -19.11 -30.00
N VAL A 169 -7.92 -19.88 -31.08
CA VAL A 169 -7.49 -21.28 -31.14
C VAL A 169 -6.49 -21.47 -32.27
N GLN A 170 -5.35 -22.07 -31.97
CA GLN A 170 -4.30 -22.37 -32.94
C GLN A 170 -4.39 -23.82 -33.40
N HIS A 171 -4.24 -24.05 -34.70
CA HIS A 171 -3.99 -25.36 -35.29
C HIS A 171 -2.91 -25.23 -36.37
N GLY A 172 -1.72 -25.79 -36.12
CA GLY A 172 -0.53 -25.58 -36.93
C GLY A 172 -0.18 -24.09 -37.05
N ASP A 173 0.02 -23.63 -38.27
CA ASP A 173 0.33 -22.22 -38.61
C ASP A 173 -0.93 -21.37 -38.84
N LEU A 174 -2.09 -21.78 -38.33
CA LEU A 174 -3.34 -21.04 -38.46
C LEU A 174 -3.91 -20.68 -37.08
N LEU A 175 -4.25 -19.40 -36.91
CA LEU A 175 -4.97 -18.90 -35.75
C LEU A 175 -6.40 -18.57 -36.11
N THR A 176 -7.34 -19.24 -35.47
CA THR A 176 -8.77 -18.96 -35.62
C THR A 176 -9.24 -18.09 -34.46
N VAL A 177 -9.82 -16.93 -34.80
CA VAL A 177 -10.35 -15.94 -33.86
C VAL A 177 -11.87 -15.93 -33.97
N GLY A 178 -12.56 -16.43 -32.96
CA GLY A 178 -14.02 -16.31 -32.84
C GLY A 178 -14.39 -14.97 -32.23
N ILE A 179 -15.30 -14.22 -32.85
CA ILE A 179 -15.78 -12.91 -32.38
C ILE A 179 -17.28 -13.03 -32.09
N GLY A 180 -17.63 -12.94 -30.82
CA GLY A 180 -18.96 -13.25 -30.33
C GLY A 180 -19.30 -14.71 -30.58
N ASN A 181 -20.43 -14.96 -31.24
CA ASN A 181 -20.87 -16.29 -31.63
C ASN A 181 -21.29 -16.37 -33.10
N SER A 182 -20.85 -15.41 -33.93
CA SER A 182 -21.38 -15.19 -35.28
C SER A 182 -20.33 -14.82 -36.33
N MET A 183 -19.09 -14.58 -35.95
CA MET A 183 -18.01 -14.21 -36.86
C MET A 183 -16.73 -14.95 -36.49
N ILE A 184 -16.01 -15.41 -37.51
CA ILE A 184 -14.71 -16.06 -37.39
C ILE A 184 -13.73 -15.38 -38.35
N GLU A 185 -12.56 -15.01 -37.84
CA GLU A 185 -11.39 -14.61 -38.64
C GLU A 185 -10.29 -15.66 -38.51
N VAL A 186 -9.71 -16.09 -39.63
CA VAL A 186 -8.56 -17.00 -39.65
C VAL A 186 -7.34 -16.23 -40.11
N HIS A 187 -6.29 -16.26 -39.30
CA HIS A 187 -5.00 -15.65 -39.58
C HIS A 187 -3.98 -16.73 -39.93
N GLY A 188 -3.21 -16.50 -40.98
CA GLY A 188 -1.94 -17.17 -41.27
C GLY A 188 -0.76 -16.25 -40.93
N PRO A 189 0.50 -16.70 -41.11
CA PRO A 189 1.68 -15.90 -40.82
C PRO A 189 1.76 -14.58 -41.61
N GLU A 190 1.13 -14.53 -42.78
CA GLU A 190 1.13 -13.36 -43.68
C GLU A 190 -0.10 -12.44 -43.49
N GLY A 191 -1.01 -12.76 -42.57
CA GLY A 191 -2.20 -11.95 -42.29
C GLY A 191 -3.51 -12.75 -42.31
N VAL A 192 -4.63 -12.05 -42.52
CA VAL A 192 -5.96 -12.69 -42.55
C VAL A 192 -6.12 -13.49 -43.84
N VAL A 193 -6.29 -14.80 -43.71
CA VAL A 193 -6.46 -15.73 -44.85
C VAL A 193 -7.92 -16.05 -45.12
N HIS A 194 -8.80 -15.93 -44.12
CA HIS A 194 -10.21 -16.23 -44.26
C HIS A 194 -11.08 -15.44 -43.27
N ARG A 195 -12.29 -15.08 -43.68
CA ARG A 195 -13.32 -14.46 -42.83
C ARG A 195 -14.67 -15.06 -43.15
N ALA A 196 -15.42 -15.46 -42.12
CA ALA A 196 -16.73 -16.04 -42.30
C ALA A 196 -17.71 -15.56 -41.23
N ALA A 197 -18.95 -15.28 -41.65
CA ALA A 197 -20.07 -15.03 -40.75
C ALA A 197 -20.75 -16.36 -40.43
N VAL A 198 -20.19 -17.11 -39.47
CA VAL A 198 -20.67 -18.45 -39.09
C VAL A 198 -21.12 -18.41 -37.65
N ARG A 199 -22.33 -18.89 -37.38
CA ARG A 199 -22.80 -19.04 -36.02
C ARG A 199 -22.10 -20.23 -35.38
N HIS A 200 -21.47 -20.06 -34.22
CA HIS A 200 -20.81 -21.16 -33.51
C HIS A 200 -21.33 -21.28 -32.07
N PRO A 201 -21.68 -22.48 -31.60
CA PRO A 201 -22.32 -22.68 -30.30
C PRO A 201 -21.34 -22.73 -29.11
N GLY A 202 -20.03 -22.55 -29.33
CA GLY A 202 -19.03 -22.66 -28.28
C GLY A 202 -17.73 -21.91 -28.55
N PRO A 203 -16.82 -21.87 -27.56
CA PRO A 203 -15.63 -21.02 -27.56
C PRO A 203 -14.47 -21.56 -28.41
N ALA A 204 -14.30 -22.89 -28.51
CA ALA A 204 -13.13 -23.49 -29.15
C ALA A 204 -13.37 -23.85 -30.62
N VAL A 205 -13.71 -22.84 -31.44
CA VAL A 205 -13.85 -22.98 -32.89
C VAL A 205 -12.48 -22.83 -33.57
N TRP A 206 -12.18 -23.65 -34.57
CA TRP A 206 -10.89 -23.65 -35.26
C TRP A 206 -10.98 -24.11 -36.71
N TRP A 207 -10.01 -23.69 -37.53
CA TRP A 207 -9.91 -24.00 -38.95
C TRP A 207 -8.71 -24.90 -39.22
N ASP A 208 -8.92 -26.02 -39.92
CA ASP A 208 -7.86 -26.99 -40.26
C ASP A 208 -7.17 -26.70 -41.62
N GLY A 209 -7.53 -25.59 -42.27
CA GLY A 209 -7.12 -25.26 -43.64
C GLY A 209 -8.22 -25.53 -44.70
N ARG A 210 -9.27 -26.30 -44.36
CA ARG A 210 -10.33 -26.74 -45.29
C ARG A 210 -11.74 -26.58 -44.74
N ALA A 211 -11.95 -26.80 -43.45
CA ALA A 211 -13.25 -26.73 -42.79
C ALA A 211 -13.14 -26.18 -41.36
N PHE A 212 -14.25 -25.61 -40.87
CA PHE A 212 -14.38 -25.20 -39.49
C PHE A 212 -14.76 -26.39 -38.61
N HIS A 213 -14.18 -26.41 -37.41
CA HIS A 213 -14.42 -27.40 -36.38
C HIS A 213 -14.71 -26.72 -35.06
N LEU A 214 -15.46 -27.38 -34.20
CA LEU A 214 -15.69 -26.98 -32.82
C LEU A 214 -15.20 -28.10 -31.90
N SER A 215 -14.22 -27.77 -31.07
CA SER A 215 -13.72 -28.66 -30.02
C SER A 215 -14.36 -28.35 -28.67
N ARG A 216 -14.53 -29.35 -27.81
CA ARG A 216 -14.96 -29.17 -26.42
C ARG A 216 -14.45 -30.30 -25.53
N LEU A 217 -14.43 -30.04 -24.23
CA LEU A 217 -14.32 -31.08 -23.22
C LEU A 217 -15.71 -31.44 -22.68
N THR A 218 -16.05 -32.73 -22.71
CA THR A 218 -17.26 -33.28 -22.06
C THR A 218 -16.89 -34.09 -20.81
N ARG A 219 -17.79 -34.08 -19.81
CA ARG A 219 -17.75 -34.88 -18.56
C ARG A 219 -16.43 -34.78 -17.76
N GLY A 220 -16.43 -34.04 -16.64
CA GLY A 220 -15.30 -34.04 -15.70
C GLY A 220 -13.94 -33.63 -16.30
N ARG A 221 -13.95 -32.79 -17.35
CA ARG A 221 -12.77 -32.28 -18.09
C ARG A 221 -11.87 -33.33 -18.77
N SER A 222 -12.29 -34.59 -18.92
CA SER A 222 -11.39 -35.69 -19.34
C SER A 222 -11.66 -36.26 -20.74
N ARG A 223 -12.77 -35.91 -21.41
CA ARG A 223 -13.04 -36.39 -22.78
C ARG A 223 -13.02 -35.25 -23.80
N ARG A 224 -12.13 -35.38 -24.80
CA ARG A 224 -12.04 -34.51 -25.97
C ARG A 224 -13.08 -34.93 -27.02
N GLU A 225 -13.86 -33.96 -27.51
CA GLU A 225 -14.78 -34.14 -28.63
C GLU A 225 -14.61 -32.99 -29.62
N THR A 226 -14.53 -33.31 -30.92
CA THR A 226 -14.47 -32.32 -32.00
C THR A 226 -15.56 -32.60 -33.02
N PHE A 227 -16.26 -31.56 -33.47
CA PHE A 227 -17.34 -31.66 -34.44
C PHE A 227 -17.05 -30.75 -35.62
N ARG A 228 -17.35 -31.19 -36.84
CA ARG A 228 -17.33 -30.31 -38.00
C ARG A 228 -18.49 -29.31 -37.90
N LEU A 229 -18.19 -28.04 -38.14
CA LEU A 229 -19.15 -26.94 -38.17
C LEU A 229 -19.66 -26.74 -39.60
N ALA A 230 -20.98 -26.70 -39.77
CA ALA A 230 -21.64 -26.39 -41.04
C ALA A 230 -21.85 -24.87 -41.19
N ASP A 231 -22.08 -24.41 -42.41
CA ASP A 231 -22.21 -22.98 -42.75
C ASP A 231 -23.42 -22.31 -42.05
N ASP A 232 -24.46 -23.07 -41.72
CA ASP A 232 -25.64 -22.62 -40.97
C ASP A 232 -25.42 -22.59 -39.44
N GLY A 233 -24.23 -22.98 -38.98
CA GLY A 233 -23.86 -23.10 -37.57
C GLY A 233 -24.26 -24.41 -36.91
N GLY A 234 -24.78 -25.38 -37.68
CA GLY A 234 -25.03 -26.74 -37.22
C GLY A 234 -23.73 -27.50 -36.95
N LEU A 235 -23.77 -28.45 -36.01
CA LEU A 235 -22.67 -29.39 -35.76
C LEU A 235 -23.00 -30.74 -36.41
N ALA A 236 -22.00 -31.37 -37.02
CA ALA A 236 -22.13 -32.75 -37.49
C ALA A 236 -22.53 -33.70 -36.33
N ALA A 237 -23.31 -34.74 -36.64
CA ALA A 237 -23.88 -35.64 -35.62
C ALA A 237 -22.84 -36.51 -34.91
N GLU A 238 -21.74 -36.87 -35.58
CA GLU A 238 -20.69 -37.74 -35.04
C GLU A 238 -19.41 -36.94 -34.75
N PRO A 239 -18.77 -37.14 -33.57
CA PRO A 239 -17.51 -36.50 -33.26
C PRO A 239 -16.36 -37.09 -34.08
N LEU A 240 -15.42 -36.24 -34.47
CA LEU A 240 -14.18 -36.58 -35.15
C LEU A 240 -13.05 -36.81 -34.14
N ASP A 241 -12.14 -37.72 -34.45
CA ASP A 241 -10.89 -37.94 -33.71
C ASP A 241 -9.82 -36.93 -34.17
N LEU A 242 -10.08 -35.65 -33.88
CA LEU A 242 -9.21 -34.52 -34.19
C LEU A 242 -9.11 -33.61 -32.97
N TRP A 243 -8.02 -32.85 -32.85
CA TRP A 243 -7.88 -31.80 -31.85
C TRP A 243 -7.01 -30.67 -32.44
N PRO A 244 -7.21 -29.40 -32.05
CA PRO A 244 -6.32 -28.32 -32.43
C PRO A 244 -4.88 -28.64 -32.03
N ASP A 245 -3.94 -28.30 -32.90
CA ASP A 245 -2.51 -28.52 -32.69
C ASP A 245 -1.84 -27.17 -32.45
N GLY A 246 -1.73 -26.79 -31.19
CA GLY A 246 -1.12 -25.54 -30.76
C GLY A 246 -0.23 -25.81 -29.55
N PRO A 247 1.07 -25.47 -29.59
CA PRO A 247 1.94 -25.76 -28.47
C PRO A 247 1.58 -24.90 -27.26
N ALA A 248 1.52 -25.53 -26.08
CA ALA A 248 1.24 -24.87 -24.80
C ALA A 248 2.36 -23.90 -24.36
N SER A 249 3.52 -23.95 -25.03
CA SER A 249 4.66 -23.06 -24.80
C SER A 249 5.42 -22.78 -26.09
N ALA A 250 5.99 -21.58 -26.23
CA ALA A 250 6.84 -21.20 -27.36
C ALA A 250 8.00 -20.29 -26.92
N GLN A 251 9.12 -20.37 -27.65
CA GLN A 251 10.25 -19.44 -27.51
C GLN A 251 10.04 -18.23 -28.41
N VAL A 252 9.97 -17.05 -27.83
CA VAL A 252 9.70 -15.79 -28.54
C VAL A 252 10.87 -14.85 -28.33
N THR A 253 11.47 -14.37 -29.42
CA THR A 253 12.52 -13.34 -29.35
C THR A 253 11.91 -11.98 -29.62
N PHE A 254 11.79 -11.16 -28.57
CA PHE A 254 11.31 -9.80 -28.71
C PHE A 254 12.32 -8.95 -29.51
N PRO A 255 11.86 -7.91 -30.22
CA PRO A 255 12.75 -7.10 -31.05
C PRO A 255 13.87 -6.45 -30.22
N GLY A 256 15.11 -6.68 -30.66
CA GLY A 256 16.33 -6.20 -29.99
C GLY A 256 16.72 -6.96 -28.71
N ALA A 257 15.98 -8.01 -28.31
CA ALA A 257 16.37 -8.86 -27.18
C ALA A 257 17.58 -9.73 -27.52
N ALA A 258 18.46 -9.93 -26.54
CA ALA A 258 19.68 -10.75 -26.71
C ALA A 258 19.40 -12.26 -26.63
N ALA A 259 18.27 -12.66 -26.06
CA ALA A 259 17.86 -14.03 -25.86
C ALA A 259 16.33 -14.15 -25.98
N PRO A 260 15.80 -15.32 -26.37
CA PRO A 260 14.37 -15.57 -26.36
C PRO A 260 13.83 -15.64 -24.93
N VAL A 261 12.52 -15.42 -24.80
CA VAL A 261 11.74 -15.72 -23.59
C VAL A 261 10.77 -16.86 -23.88
N THR A 262 10.42 -17.62 -22.85
CA THR A 262 9.40 -18.66 -22.95
C THR A 262 8.04 -18.06 -22.64
N VAL A 263 7.11 -18.11 -23.59
CA VAL A 263 5.69 -17.81 -23.35
C VAL A 263 4.97 -19.14 -23.19
N MET A 264 4.17 -19.30 -22.16
CA MET A 264 3.40 -20.52 -21.93
C MET A 264 2.06 -20.25 -21.26
N ILE A 265 1.15 -21.21 -21.33
CA ILE A 265 -0.08 -21.22 -20.53
C ILE A 265 0.09 -22.21 -19.39
N ARG A 266 -0.20 -21.75 -18.17
CA ARG A 266 -0.19 -22.60 -16.99
C ARG A 266 -1.29 -22.15 -16.03
N HIS A 267 -2.14 -23.09 -15.62
CA HIS A 267 -3.33 -22.81 -14.81
C HIS A 267 -4.24 -21.74 -15.44
N GLY A 268 -4.34 -21.77 -16.78
CA GLY A 268 -5.15 -20.84 -17.57
C GLY A 268 -4.70 -19.37 -17.59
N MET A 269 -3.45 -19.09 -17.22
CA MET A 269 -2.82 -17.77 -17.35
C MET A 269 -1.61 -17.84 -18.27
N PHE A 270 -1.35 -16.75 -19.00
CA PHE A 270 -0.07 -16.60 -19.69
C PHE A 270 1.04 -16.33 -18.67
N ARG A 271 2.11 -17.11 -18.77
CA ARG A 271 3.39 -16.88 -18.09
C ARG A 271 4.45 -16.55 -19.13
N VAL A 272 5.27 -15.56 -18.81
CA VAL A 272 6.45 -15.23 -19.59
C VAL A 272 7.67 -15.37 -18.69
N GLU A 273 8.61 -16.21 -19.11
CA GLU A 273 9.80 -16.59 -18.33
C GLU A 273 11.07 -16.31 -19.15
N ASP A 274 12.15 -15.90 -18.48
CA ASP A 274 13.45 -15.78 -19.16
C ASP A 274 14.05 -17.14 -19.52
N ALA A 275 15.18 -17.13 -20.23
CA ALA A 275 15.90 -18.35 -20.61
C ALA A 275 16.35 -19.20 -19.40
N GLY A 276 16.38 -18.62 -18.18
CA GLY A 276 16.69 -19.33 -16.94
C GLY A 276 15.46 -19.86 -16.20
N GLY A 277 14.26 -19.75 -16.78
CA GLY A 277 13.00 -20.20 -16.17
C GLY A 277 12.48 -19.26 -15.08
N ARG A 278 12.99 -18.02 -14.97
CA ARG A 278 12.51 -17.05 -13.99
C ARG A 278 11.32 -16.29 -14.54
N ALA A 279 10.25 -16.16 -13.75
CA ALA A 279 9.08 -15.41 -14.16
C ALA A 279 9.40 -13.91 -14.35
N LEU A 280 8.96 -13.39 -15.50
CA LEU A 280 9.07 -11.99 -15.89
C LEU A 280 7.78 -11.26 -15.54
N TYR A 281 6.65 -11.81 -15.99
CA TYR A 281 5.31 -11.33 -15.67
C TYR A 281 4.27 -12.41 -16.01
N ARG A 282 3.07 -12.20 -15.46
CA ARG A 282 1.87 -13.00 -15.73
C ARG A 282 0.77 -12.13 -16.29
N ILE A 283 -0.07 -12.72 -17.12
CA ILE A 283 -1.26 -12.06 -17.66
C ILE A 283 -2.47 -12.93 -17.33
N GLU A 284 -3.41 -12.34 -16.59
CA GLU A 284 -4.71 -12.92 -16.24
C GLU A 284 -5.65 -12.93 -17.46
N ALA A 285 -5.29 -13.71 -18.46
CA ALA A 285 -6.08 -13.93 -19.67
C ALA A 285 -5.83 -15.35 -20.18
N SER A 286 -6.85 -15.95 -20.79
CA SER A 286 -6.76 -17.23 -21.51
C SER A 286 -7.17 -17.01 -22.97
N PRO A 287 -6.53 -17.68 -23.95
CA PRO A 287 -6.99 -17.68 -25.33
C PRO A 287 -8.44 -18.14 -25.48
N ALA A 288 -8.90 -19.05 -24.60
CA ALA A 288 -10.22 -19.66 -24.67
C ALA A 288 -11.36 -18.70 -24.26
N ALA A 289 -11.07 -17.60 -23.58
CA ALA A 289 -12.06 -16.63 -23.14
C ALA A 289 -11.44 -15.24 -22.88
N GLN A 290 -11.59 -14.34 -23.85
CA GLN A 290 -11.18 -12.93 -23.75
C GLN A 290 -12.41 -12.03 -23.94
N THR A 291 -12.47 -10.90 -23.24
CA THR A 291 -13.52 -9.90 -23.45
C THR A 291 -12.87 -8.59 -23.83
N VAL A 292 -13.27 -8.03 -24.97
CA VAL A 292 -12.77 -6.73 -25.45
C VAL A 292 -13.84 -5.65 -25.30
N GLY A 293 -13.40 -4.41 -25.11
CA GLY A 293 -14.29 -3.24 -24.95
C GLY A 293 -14.65 -2.58 -26.29
N GLU A 294 -15.20 -1.37 -26.23
CA GLU A 294 -15.43 -0.55 -27.42
C GLU A 294 -14.11 -0.14 -28.08
N GLY A 295 -14.04 -0.16 -29.42
CA GLY A 295 -12.85 0.23 -30.19
C GLY A 295 -12.10 -0.93 -30.84
N VAL A 296 -10.83 -0.71 -31.20
CA VAL A 296 -9.93 -1.74 -31.75
C VAL A 296 -9.04 -2.25 -30.61
N HIS A 297 -9.08 -3.55 -30.34
CA HIS A 297 -8.35 -4.15 -29.23
C HIS A 297 -7.44 -5.29 -29.70
N PRO A 298 -6.17 -5.34 -29.27
CA PRO A 298 -5.33 -6.51 -29.49
C PRO A 298 -5.85 -7.69 -28.68
N ILE A 299 -5.72 -8.89 -29.24
CA ILE A 299 -6.06 -10.16 -28.57
C ILE A 299 -4.78 -10.92 -28.25
N LEU A 300 -4.74 -11.62 -27.12
CA LEU A 300 -3.60 -12.46 -26.76
C LEU A 300 -3.79 -13.84 -27.40
N PRO A 301 -2.98 -14.23 -28.40
CA PRO A 301 -3.14 -15.51 -29.05
C PRO A 301 -2.46 -16.62 -28.23
N PRO A 302 -2.75 -17.91 -28.51
CA PRO A 302 -2.02 -19.05 -27.92
C PRO A 302 -0.49 -18.89 -28.06
N PRO A 303 0.31 -19.45 -27.13
CA PRO A 303 1.76 -19.24 -27.09
C PRO A 303 2.47 -19.52 -28.41
N GLY A 304 2.11 -20.61 -29.09
CA GLY A 304 2.66 -20.98 -30.40
C GLY A 304 2.50 -19.91 -31.47
N TRP A 305 1.52 -19.02 -31.36
CA TRP A 305 1.29 -17.98 -32.37
C TRP A 305 2.23 -16.78 -32.24
N TRP A 306 2.80 -16.54 -31.05
CA TRP A 306 3.56 -15.33 -30.78
C TRP A 306 4.81 -15.21 -31.66
N THR A 307 5.34 -16.33 -32.15
CA THR A 307 6.47 -16.38 -33.10
C THR A 307 6.14 -15.83 -34.48
N HIS A 308 4.85 -15.76 -34.84
CA HIS A 308 4.39 -15.16 -36.11
C HIS A 308 4.09 -13.67 -35.98
N CYS A 309 4.11 -13.11 -34.77
CA CYS A 309 3.84 -11.69 -34.56
C CYS A 309 5.09 -10.85 -34.83
N GLY A 310 5.02 -9.97 -35.84
CA GLY A 310 6.09 -9.00 -36.13
C GLY A 310 6.16 -7.82 -35.14
N PRO A 311 7.25 -7.05 -35.10
CA PRO A 311 7.35 -5.85 -34.26
C PRO A 311 6.32 -4.77 -34.65
N VAL A 312 5.68 -4.14 -33.67
CA VAL A 312 4.87 -2.92 -33.91
C VAL A 312 5.77 -1.71 -34.14
N ASP A 313 6.78 -1.56 -33.28
CA ASP A 313 7.71 -0.44 -33.27
C ASP A 313 9.11 -0.96 -32.85
N PRO A 314 9.98 -1.31 -33.82
CA PRO A 314 11.32 -1.82 -33.54
C PRO A 314 12.19 -0.85 -32.73
N ASP A 315 12.06 0.46 -32.96
CA ASP A 315 12.87 1.48 -32.31
C ASP A 315 12.47 1.65 -30.84
N ALA A 316 11.17 1.67 -30.56
CA ALA A 316 10.64 1.63 -29.20
C ALA A 316 11.12 0.38 -28.45
N SER A 317 11.02 -0.79 -29.10
CA SER A 317 11.45 -2.07 -28.54
C SER A 317 12.95 -2.05 -28.19
N ALA A 318 13.79 -1.57 -29.11
CA ALA A 318 15.23 -1.44 -28.89
C ALA A 318 15.57 -0.43 -27.76
N ALA A 319 14.77 0.63 -27.59
CA ALA A 319 14.93 1.57 -26.48
C ALA A 319 14.64 0.91 -25.12
N LEU A 320 13.65 0.01 -25.03
CA LEU A 320 13.34 -0.73 -23.81
C LEU A 320 14.50 -1.65 -23.38
N ARG A 321 15.21 -2.27 -24.32
CA ARG A 321 16.39 -3.13 -24.01
C ARG A 321 17.53 -2.35 -23.35
N ARG A 322 17.65 -1.07 -23.66
CA ARG A 322 18.68 -0.17 -23.10
C ARG A 322 18.26 0.52 -21.80
N ILE A 323 17.02 0.35 -21.34
CA ILE A 323 16.56 1.02 -20.12
C ILE A 323 17.40 0.59 -18.93
N ASP A 324 17.83 1.53 -18.10
CA ASP A 324 18.59 1.25 -16.88
C ASP A 324 17.71 1.34 -15.63
N ARG A 325 18.22 0.80 -14.52
CA ARG A 325 17.56 0.84 -13.23
C ARG A 325 17.26 2.29 -12.80
N GLY A 326 18.21 3.21 -13.00
CA GLY A 326 18.05 4.62 -12.64
C GLY A 326 16.89 5.31 -13.36
N THR A 327 16.60 4.93 -14.60
CA THR A 327 15.44 5.41 -15.38
C THR A 327 14.15 4.90 -14.79
N VAL A 328 14.07 3.61 -14.46
CA VAL A 328 12.89 3.03 -13.81
C VAL A 328 12.66 3.62 -12.42
N VAL A 329 13.71 3.85 -11.61
CA VAL A 329 13.62 4.55 -10.31
C VAL A 329 12.93 5.91 -10.47
N ARG A 330 13.29 6.69 -11.50
CA ARG A 330 12.69 8.00 -11.77
C ARG A 330 11.25 7.90 -12.27
N LEU A 331 10.92 6.88 -13.06
CA LEU A 331 9.55 6.62 -13.51
C LEU A 331 8.66 6.21 -12.33
N VAL A 332 9.12 5.29 -11.47
CA VAL A 332 8.44 4.89 -10.24
C VAL A 332 8.26 6.09 -9.30
N GLY A 333 9.29 6.94 -9.16
CA GLY A 333 9.18 8.20 -8.42
C GLY A 333 8.14 9.19 -8.97
N ALA A 334 7.92 9.19 -10.28
CA ALA A 334 6.86 9.98 -10.92
C ALA A 334 5.48 9.33 -10.76
N ALA A 335 5.37 8.01 -10.81
CA ALA A 335 4.15 7.27 -10.51
C ALA A 335 3.72 7.44 -9.03
N LEU A 336 4.69 7.51 -8.12
CA LEU A 336 4.50 7.95 -6.75
C LEU A 336 4.14 9.44 -6.62
N ARG A 337 3.87 10.19 -7.69
CA ARG A 337 3.27 11.54 -7.60
C ARG A 337 1.89 11.57 -8.23
N GLY A 338 1.73 10.87 -9.34
CA GLY A 338 0.45 10.54 -9.93
C GLY A 338 0.59 10.23 -11.41
N ARG A 339 -0.54 9.90 -12.05
CA ARG A 339 -0.55 9.50 -13.47
C ARG A 339 0.03 10.58 -14.39
N ARG A 340 -0.30 11.86 -14.14
CA ARG A 340 0.21 12.99 -14.94
C ARG A 340 1.73 13.13 -14.90
N ASP A 341 2.33 13.02 -13.71
CA ASP A 341 3.79 13.09 -13.56
C ASP A 341 4.46 11.87 -14.22
N LEU A 342 3.85 10.68 -14.11
CA LEU A 342 4.32 9.48 -14.78
C LEU A 342 4.30 9.63 -16.30
N ASP A 343 3.19 10.03 -16.90
CA ASP A 343 3.06 10.17 -18.36
C ASP A 343 4.07 11.21 -18.89
N ALA A 344 4.21 12.35 -18.19
CA ALA A 344 5.19 13.38 -18.55
C ALA A 344 6.64 12.89 -18.41
N ARG A 345 6.93 12.05 -17.41
CA ARG A 345 8.28 11.48 -17.22
C ARG A 345 8.57 10.39 -18.25
N LEU A 346 7.58 9.56 -18.56
CA LEU A 346 7.66 8.47 -19.53
C LEU A 346 8.01 9.02 -20.92
N ALA A 347 7.26 10.03 -21.39
CA ALA A 347 7.51 10.67 -22.69
C ALA A 347 8.92 11.26 -22.81
N ARG A 348 9.50 11.75 -21.70
CA ARG A 348 10.89 12.27 -21.69
C ARG A 348 11.95 11.18 -21.59
N ALA A 349 11.65 10.08 -20.89
CA ALA A 349 12.60 9.01 -20.61
C ALA A 349 12.70 8.02 -21.78
N LEU A 350 11.60 7.80 -22.49
CA LEU A 350 11.49 6.87 -23.61
C LEU A 350 10.82 7.59 -24.80
N PRO A 351 11.46 8.60 -25.41
CA PRO A 351 10.86 9.37 -26.50
C PRO A 351 10.60 8.54 -27.77
N ALA A 352 11.29 7.40 -27.93
CA ALA A 352 11.05 6.46 -29.02
C ALA A 352 9.71 5.70 -28.88
N VAL A 353 9.12 5.63 -27.67
CA VAL A 353 7.83 4.96 -27.45
C VAL A 353 6.71 5.91 -27.86
N THR A 354 6.29 5.82 -29.12
CA THR A 354 5.22 6.67 -29.69
C THR A 354 3.85 6.01 -29.67
N GLY A 355 3.80 4.68 -29.65
CA GLY A 355 2.56 3.89 -29.62
C GLY A 355 1.79 4.00 -28.30
N PRO A 356 0.47 4.30 -28.31
CA PRO A 356 -0.30 4.53 -27.09
C PRO A 356 -0.49 3.27 -26.23
N HIS A 357 -0.61 2.09 -26.84
CA HIS A 357 -0.77 0.82 -26.11
C HIS A 357 0.49 0.44 -25.34
N LEU A 358 1.66 0.50 -25.99
CA LEU A 358 2.94 0.22 -25.33
C LEU A 358 3.22 1.23 -24.22
N ALA A 359 3.00 2.53 -24.46
CA ALA A 359 3.14 3.56 -23.44
C ALA A 359 2.21 3.32 -22.24
N ALA A 360 0.94 2.95 -22.49
CA ALA A 360 -0.02 2.64 -21.44
C ALA A 360 0.40 1.42 -20.62
N ARG A 361 0.92 0.36 -21.25
CA ARG A 361 1.41 -0.84 -20.56
C ARG A 361 2.63 -0.54 -19.69
N ILE A 362 3.63 0.18 -20.22
CA ILE A 362 4.80 0.60 -19.44
C ILE A 362 4.33 1.43 -18.24
N GLY A 363 3.43 2.39 -18.45
CA GLY A 363 2.83 3.18 -17.40
C GLY A 363 2.12 2.33 -16.33
N ALA A 364 1.37 1.30 -16.73
CA ALA A 364 0.70 0.39 -15.81
C ALA A 364 1.69 -0.42 -14.95
N LEU A 365 2.73 -0.99 -15.56
CA LEU A 365 3.77 -1.75 -14.84
C LEU A 365 4.52 -0.87 -13.83
N VAL A 366 4.90 0.35 -14.24
CA VAL A 366 5.57 1.30 -13.35
C VAL A 366 4.63 1.73 -12.21
N ALA A 367 3.35 1.96 -12.49
CA ALA A 367 2.37 2.31 -11.47
C ALA A 367 2.14 1.18 -10.46
N GLN A 368 2.10 -0.08 -10.92
CA GLN A 368 2.01 -1.25 -10.05
C GLN A 368 3.27 -1.41 -9.19
N ALA A 369 4.47 -1.27 -9.76
CA ALA A 369 5.69 -1.28 -8.96
C ALA A 369 5.72 -0.14 -7.92
N ALA A 370 5.24 1.05 -8.27
CA ALA A 370 5.10 2.16 -7.35
C ALA A 370 4.11 1.89 -6.21
N SER A 371 3.03 1.15 -6.44
CA SER A 371 2.06 0.79 -5.39
C SER A 371 2.59 -0.30 -4.45
N LEU A 372 3.43 -1.19 -4.96
CA LEU A 372 4.06 -2.30 -4.22
C LEU A 372 5.33 -1.89 -3.47
N LEU A 373 6.07 -0.89 -3.95
CA LEU A 373 7.33 -0.44 -3.33
C LEU A 373 7.22 -0.12 -1.83
N PRO A 374 6.17 0.57 -1.32
CA PRO A 374 6.02 0.79 0.11
C PRO A 374 5.84 -0.52 0.91
N ALA A 375 5.14 -1.50 0.34
CA ALA A 375 4.93 -2.80 0.97
C ALA A 375 6.24 -3.61 0.99
N TYR A 376 7.00 -3.60 -0.12
CA TYR A 376 8.34 -4.17 -0.19
C TYR A 376 9.28 -3.58 0.88
N LEU A 377 9.34 -2.25 1.01
CA LEU A 377 10.20 -1.62 2.02
C LEU A 377 9.77 -1.94 3.46
N ARG A 378 8.45 -2.10 3.69
CA ARG A 378 7.90 -2.48 4.99
C ARG A 378 8.28 -3.90 5.38
N ILE A 379 8.27 -4.87 4.45
CA ILE A 379 8.75 -6.23 4.76
C ILE A 379 10.26 -6.25 4.99
N CYS A 380 11.05 -5.48 4.23
CA CYS A 380 12.49 -5.36 4.50
C CYS A 380 12.76 -4.80 5.89
N ASP A 381 12.00 -3.78 6.32
CA ASP A 381 12.12 -3.22 7.66
C ASP A 381 11.79 -4.23 8.75
N ALA A 382 10.68 -4.95 8.61
CA ALA A 382 10.21 -5.94 9.58
C ALA A 382 11.17 -7.13 9.70
N LEU A 383 11.80 -7.55 8.59
CA LEU A 383 12.78 -8.64 8.57
C LEU A 383 14.22 -8.18 8.86
N GLY A 384 14.45 -6.93 9.23
CA GLY A 384 15.81 -6.44 9.51
C GLY A 384 16.69 -6.21 8.27
N ARG A 385 16.21 -6.49 7.06
CA ARG A 385 16.99 -6.54 5.81
C ARG A 385 17.44 -5.16 5.32
N GLY A 386 18.56 -5.16 4.59
CA GLY A 386 19.03 -4.00 3.85
C GLY A 386 18.02 -3.54 2.80
N ARG A 387 17.95 -2.23 2.58
CA ARG A 387 17.12 -1.64 1.52
C ARG A 387 17.97 -1.45 0.25
N PRO A 388 17.35 -1.40 -0.95
CA PRO A 388 18.07 -1.02 -2.16
C PRO A 388 18.73 0.36 -2.00
N ALA A 389 19.94 0.53 -2.55
CA ALA A 389 20.69 1.78 -2.45
C ALA A 389 19.95 2.95 -3.12
N ASP A 390 19.49 2.76 -4.36
CA ASP A 390 18.74 3.80 -5.09
C ASP A 390 17.24 3.58 -4.96
N LEU A 391 16.65 4.33 -4.03
CA LEU A 391 15.21 4.47 -3.87
C LEU A 391 14.74 5.84 -4.40
N PRO A 392 13.51 5.95 -4.92
CA PRO A 392 12.91 7.24 -5.22
C PRO A 392 12.86 8.15 -3.98
N ASP A 393 13.06 9.45 -4.18
CA ASP A 393 13.13 10.43 -3.08
C ASP A 393 11.88 10.50 -2.22
N LEU A 394 10.72 10.03 -2.66
CA LEU A 394 9.49 10.01 -1.83
C LEU A 394 9.45 8.87 -0.82
N VAL A 395 10.21 7.79 -1.03
CA VAL A 395 10.22 6.59 -0.17
C VAL A 395 11.55 6.35 0.54
N ARG A 396 12.60 7.11 0.19
CA ARG A 396 13.93 7.01 0.82
C ARG A 396 13.87 7.58 2.25
N PRO A 397 13.94 6.79 3.33
CA PRO A 397 13.92 7.32 4.70
C PRO A 397 15.17 8.19 4.94
N ALA A 398 15.18 8.99 6.00
CA ALA A 398 16.44 9.58 6.45
C ALA A 398 17.39 8.49 7.00
N ALA A 399 18.69 8.79 7.02
CA ALA A 399 19.71 7.84 7.48
C ALA A 399 19.42 7.37 8.91
N GLY A 400 19.58 6.07 9.15
CA GLY A 400 19.34 5.45 10.47
C GLY A 400 17.88 5.25 10.86
N LEU A 401 16.91 5.68 10.03
CA LEU A 401 15.48 5.55 10.34
C LEU A 401 14.80 4.44 9.55
N ARG A 402 13.96 3.67 10.24
CA ARG A 402 13.09 2.64 9.65
C ARG A 402 11.63 3.03 9.79
N THR A 403 10.98 3.38 8.68
CA THR A 403 9.60 3.86 8.71
C THR A 403 8.55 2.77 8.87
N GLY A 404 8.87 1.52 8.51
CA GLY A 404 8.00 0.36 8.70
C GLY A 404 6.57 0.61 8.21
N ARG A 405 5.59 0.33 9.07
CA ARG A 405 4.16 0.55 8.80
C ARG A 405 3.78 1.99 8.43
N MET A 406 4.57 2.98 8.83
CA MET A 406 4.29 4.41 8.58
C MET A 406 4.91 4.93 7.28
N ILE A 407 5.47 4.07 6.43
CA ILE A 407 6.06 4.50 5.15
C ILE A 407 5.07 5.25 4.25
N ARG A 408 3.79 4.84 4.22
CA ARG A 408 2.77 5.53 3.42
C ARG A 408 2.50 6.94 3.95
N GLU A 409 2.53 7.11 5.27
CA GLU A 409 2.38 8.42 5.89
C GLU A 409 3.56 9.33 5.54
N MET A 410 4.79 8.84 5.59
CA MET A 410 5.97 9.60 5.14
C MET A 410 5.83 10.06 3.68
N ILE A 411 5.42 9.18 2.76
CA ILE A 411 5.19 9.53 1.35
C ILE A 411 4.18 10.68 1.24
N THR A 412 3.09 10.59 2.00
CA THR A 412 2.03 11.59 2.00
C THR A 412 2.50 12.93 2.54
N LEU A 413 3.23 12.96 3.67
CA LEU A 413 3.82 14.16 4.25
C LEU A 413 4.81 14.82 3.27
N ARG A 414 5.64 14.03 2.59
CA ARG A 414 6.58 14.53 1.57
C ARG A 414 5.86 15.14 0.38
N ARG A 415 4.79 14.51 -0.13
CA ARG A 415 3.96 15.07 -1.21
C ARG A 415 3.31 16.39 -0.78
N ALA A 416 2.74 16.45 0.42
CA ALA A 416 2.14 17.66 0.96
C ALA A 416 3.18 18.79 1.10
N GLY A 417 4.38 18.46 1.60
CA GLY A 417 5.52 19.38 1.67
C GLY A 417 5.99 19.87 0.30
N GLU A 418 6.12 19.00 -0.70
CA GLU A 418 6.44 19.38 -2.09
C GLU A 418 5.39 20.35 -2.67
N GLN A 419 4.10 20.11 -2.43
CA GLN A 419 3.03 20.97 -2.92
C GLN A 419 3.11 22.39 -2.33
N LEU A 420 3.34 22.51 -1.02
CA LEU A 420 3.47 23.81 -0.34
C LEU A 420 4.76 24.54 -0.74
N ARG A 421 5.87 23.82 -0.88
CA ARG A 421 7.14 24.36 -1.41
C ARG A 421 7.07 24.77 -2.87
N ARG A 422 6.17 24.19 -3.68
CA ARG A 422 5.90 24.69 -5.04
C ARG A 422 5.04 25.94 -4.99
N ALA A 423 4.03 25.97 -4.11
CA ALA A 423 3.12 27.10 -3.97
C ALA A 423 3.79 28.39 -3.49
N ILE A 424 4.91 28.30 -2.74
CA ILE A 424 5.67 29.49 -2.28
C ILE A 424 6.23 30.32 -3.44
N ARG A 425 6.39 29.72 -4.61
CA ARG A 425 6.90 30.38 -5.83
C ARG A 425 5.89 31.38 -6.42
N ALA A 426 4.63 31.34 -5.97
CA ALA A 426 3.68 32.39 -6.30
C ALA A 426 4.07 33.71 -5.62
N GLU A 427 3.82 34.83 -6.31
CA GLU A 427 4.10 36.16 -5.79
C GLU A 427 3.41 36.39 -4.44
N PRO A 428 4.11 37.00 -3.46
CA PRO A 428 3.55 37.35 -2.17
C PRO A 428 2.41 38.37 -2.34
N PRO A 429 1.45 38.41 -1.41
CA PRO A 429 0.39 39.41 -1.44
C PRO A 429 0.93 40.83 -1.18
N GLU A 430 0.51 41.80 -1.98
CA GLU A 430 0.91 43.22 -1.86
C GLU A 430 0.38 43.89 -0.60
N THR A 431 -0.82 43.50 -0.16
CA THR A 431 -1.55 44.15 0.95
C THR A 431 -1.33 43.48 2.31
N GLY A 432 -0.42 42.51 2.40
CA GLY A 432 -0.22 41.69 3.61
C GLY A 432 -1.32 40.66 3.87
N VAL A 433 -2.48 40.76 3.20
CA VAL A 433 -3.62 39.85 3.34
C VAL A 433 -3.39 38.57 2.52
N PRO A 434 -3.66 37.37 3.06
CA PRO A 434 -3.46 36.12 2.32
C PRO A 434 -4.23 36.08 1.00
N ARG A 435 -3.53 35.71 -0.07
CA ARG A 435 -4.13 35.54 -1.39
C ARG A 435 -4.41 34.06 -1.66
N ARG A 436 -5.67 33.72 -1.94
CA ARG A 436 -6.04 32.36 -2.35
C ARG A 436 -5.35 31.99 -3.66
N LEU A 437 -4.69 30.85 -3.68
CA LEU A 437 -4.05 30.30 -4.86
C LEU A 437 -5.04 29.42 -5.63
N ARG A 438 -4.96 29.43 -6.96
CA ARG A 438 -5.70 28.45 -7.77
C ARG A 438 -5.17 27.05 -7.43
N SER A 439 -6.06 26.18 -6.98
CA SER A 439 -5.69 24.81 -6.66
C SER A 439 -5.29 24.08 -7.94
N THR A 440 -4.04 23.61 -7.99
CA THR A 440 -3.56 22.71 -9.02
C THR A 440 -3.16 21.39 -8.33
N GLY A 441 -3.78 20.30 -8.77
CA GLY A 441 -3.54 18.95 -8.24
C GLY A 441 -4.55 18.49 -7.17
N ARG A 442 -4.34 17.26 -6.67
CA ARG A 442 -5.18 16.65 -5.62
C ARG A 442 -5.09 17.47 -4.32
N PRO A 443 -6.22 17.75 -3.64
CA PRO A 443 -6.22 18.46 -2.35
C PRO A 443 -5.44 17.69 -1.28
N ILE A 444 -4.87 18.44 -0.33
CA ILE A 444 -4.29 17.87 0.90
C ILE A 444 -5.44 17.76 1.90
N THR A 445 -5.79 16.56 2.35
CA THR A 445 -6.95 16.34 3.25
C THR A 445 -6.55 15.59 4.53
N VAL A 446 -7.40 15.61 5.57
CA VAL A 446 -7.18 14.85 6.82
C VAL A 446 -7.12 13.35 6.59
N ARG A 447 -7.81 12.83 5.56
CA ARG A 447 -7.71 11.41 5.20
C ARG A 447 -6.29 11.02 4.82
N ASP A 448 -5.50 11.99 4.38
CA ASP A 448 -4.10 11.83 4.01
C ASP A 448 -3.16 12.09 5.22
N PHE A 449 -3.65 12.69 6.32
CA PHE A 449 -2.79 13.19 7.41
C PHE A 449 -3.47 13.20 8.79
N PRO A 450 -2.94 12.48 9.80
CA PRO A 450 -3.42 12.58 11.17
C PRO A 450 -2.91 13.88 11.82
N VAL A 451 -3.69 14.96 11.65
CA VAL A 451 -3.43 16.30 12.19
C VAL A 451 -3.07 16.30 13.69
N SER A 452 -3.62 15.36 14.44
CA SER A 452 -3.35 15.19 15.88
C SER A 452 -1.90 14.88 16.23
N ARG A 453 -1.04 14.50 15.27
CA ARG A 453 0.38 14.20 15.53
C ARG A 453 1.32 15.38 15.28
N PHE A 454 0.83 16.44 14.63
CA PHE A 454 1.62 17.66 14.44
C PHE A 454 1.87 18.31 15.80
N GLY A 455 3.10 18.73 16.06
CA GLY A 455 3.46 19.31 17.37
C GLY A 455 3.57 18.32 18.52
N CYS A 456 3.49 17.00 18.26
CA CYS A 456 3.42 15.96 19.30
C CYS A 456 4.52 14.90 19.21
N LEU A 457 5.60 15.12 18.44
CA LEU A 457 6.64 14.09 18.29
C LEU A 457 7.41 13.86 19.59
N GLY A 458 7.64 14.90 20.40
CA GLY A 458 8.25 14.73 21.72
C GLY A 458 7.36 13.89 22.65
N ALA A 459 6.04 14.07 22.56
CA ALA A 459 5.10 13.27 23.32
C ALA A 459 5.16 11.78 22.93
N LEU A 460 5.24 11.48 21.63
CA LEU A 460 5.41 10.10 21.13
C LEU A 460 6.75 9.49 21.55
N ALA A 461 7.82 10.28 21.63
CA ALA A 461 9.12 9.82 22.13
C ALA A 461 9.05 9.46 23.62
N VAL A 462 8.44 10.31 24.45
CA VAL A 462 8.21 10.03 25.88
C VAL A 462 7.35 8.77 26.05
N GLU A 463 6.26 8.62 25.28
CA GLU A 463 5.41 7.42 25.34
C GLU A 463 6.19 6.14 25.01
N ALA A 464 7.09 6.20 24.03
CA ALA A 464 7.89 5.05 23.62
C ALA A 464 8.89 4.59 24.69
N THR A 465 9.28 5.44 25.64
CA THR A 465 10.24 5.09 26.69
C THR A 465 9.61 4.43 27.90
N TRP A 466 8.28 4.38 28.00
CA TRP A 466 7.63 3.83 29.19
C TRP A 466 7.85 2.31 29.33
N PRO A 467 8.16 1.81 30.55
CA PRO A 467 8.34 0.38 30.79
C PRO A 467 7.06 -0.45 30.59
N TRP A 468 5.89 0.11 30.90
CA TRP A 468 4.60 -0.60 30.89
C TRP A 468 3.89 -0.60 29.53
N ILE A 469 4.38 0.14 28.53
CA ILE A 469 3.76 0.17 27.20
C ILE A 469 4.01 -1.15 26.45
N LEU A 470 3.02 -1.60 25.69
CA LEU A 470 3.14 -2.79 24.85
C LEU A 470 4.19 -2.58 23.74
N ASP A 471 4.93 -3.64 23.40
CA ASP A 471 5.97 -3.58 22.35
C ASP A 471 5.41 -3.19 20.99
N GLY A 472 4.19 -3.64 20.66
CA GLY A 472 3.48 -3.24 19.44
C GLY A 472 3.19 -1.73 19.40
N THR A 473 2.80 -1.15 20.53
CA THR A 473 2.56 0.30 20.66
C THR A 473 3.87 1.08 20.60
N ARG A 474 4.93 0.61 21.27
CA ARG A 474 6.28 1.18 21.16
C ARG A 474 6.79 1.20 19.72
N THR A 475 6.68 0.06 19.03
CA THR A 475 7.06 -0.08 17.61
C THR A 475 6.28 0.88 16.72
N TRP A 476 4.98 1.08 17.00
CA TRP A 476 4.14 2.03 16.29
C TRP A 476 4.59 3.49 16.52
N HIS A 477 4.93 3.86 17.76
CA HIS A 477 5.47 5.19 18.06
C HIS A 477 6.79 5.43 17.35
N LEU A 478 7.73 4.47 17.40
CA LEU A 478 9.01 4.56 16.71
C LEU A 478 8.87 4.66 15.19
N ALA A 479 7.97 3.87 14.58
CA ALA A 479 7.67 3.96 13.15
C ALA A 479 7.08 5.35 12.79
N THR A 480 6.22 5.90 13.66
CA THR A 480 5.63 7.23 13.48
C THR A 480 6.70 8.31 13.55
N LEU A 481 7.56 8.29 14.57
CA LEU A 481 8.71 9.18 14.69
C LEU A 481 9.61 9.08 13.45
N ALA A 482 9.94 7.88 13.00
CA ALA A 482 10.77 7.66 11.82
C ALA A 482 10.15 8.24 10.53
N ALA A 483 8.84 8.06 10.33
CA ALA A 483 8.12 8.59 9.18
C ALA A 483 8.08 10.12 9.16
N TRP A 484 7.81 10.74 10.32
CA TRP A 484 7.77 12.19 10.46
C TRP A 484 9.15 12.82 10.39
N GLY A 485 10.15 12.26 11.07
CA GLY A 485 11.54 12.71 11.01
C GLY A 485 12.15 12.58 9.61
N SER A 486 11.65 11.63 8.80
CA SER A 486 12.01 11.51 7.39
C SER A 486 11.23 12.46 6.47
N ALA A 487 10.24 13.19 6.97
CA ALA A 487 9.43 14.10 6.17
C ALA A 487 9.71 15.58 6.53
N PRO A 488 9.48 16.52 5.59
CA PRO A 488 9.67 17.95 5.85
C PRO A 488 8.95 18.46 7.11
N TRP A 489 7.76 17.94 7.39
CA TRP A 489 6.94 18.46 8.48
C TRP A 489 7.45 18.08 9.86
N GLY A 490 8.33 17.07 9.97
CA GLY A 490 8.95 16.63 11.21
C GLY A 490 10.47 16.84 11.23
N ASP A 491 11.02 17.67 10.34
CA ASP A 491 12.45 17.88 10.19
C ASP A 491 13.09 18.68 11.34
N GLY A 492 12.28 19.29 12.21
CA GLY A 492 12.73 20.07 13.35
C GLY A 492 13.28 21.46 12.97
N GLY A 493 13.16 21.88 11.71
CA GLY A 493 13.73 23.13 11.20
C GLY A 493 12.91 24.39 11.48
N GLY A 494 11.80 24.29 12.23
CA GLY A 494 10.94 25.44 12.55
C GLY A 494 10.16 26.05 11.36
N GLN A 495 10.30 25.49 10.17
CA GLN A 495 9.66 25.98 8.93
C GLN A 495 8.15 25.71 8.85
N TRP A 496 7.61 24.94 9.79
CA TRP A 496 6.22 24.48 9.77
C TRP A 496 5.51 24.79 11.08
N ARG A 497 4.28 25.31 10.98
CA ARG A 497 3.37 25.47 12.11
C ARG A 497 1.94 25.13 11.73
N LEU A 498 1.14 24.79 12.73
CA LEU A 498 -0.28 24.52 12.59
C LEU A 498 -1.10 25.65 13.24
N ARG A 499 -2.19 26.04 12.58
CA ARG A 499 -3.13 27.05 13.07
C ARG A 499 -4.55 26.55 12.97
N GLU A 500 -5.38 26.94 13.92
CA GLU A 500 -6.79 26.60 13.95
C GLU A 500 -7.62 27.88 13.97
N PHE A 501 -8.71 27.88 13.21
CA PHE A 501 -9.59 29.04 13.04
C PHE A 501 -11.05 28.64 13.14
N THR A 502 -11.89 29.54 13.66
CA THR A 502 -13.34 29.54 13.45
C THR A 502 -13.73 30.61 12.44
N PHE A 503 -14.84 30.42 11.74
CA PHE A 503 -15.43 31.47 10.88
C PHE A 503 -16.95 31.28 10.75
N PRO A 504 -17.73 32.37 10.59
CA PRO A 504 -19.16 32.30 10.34
C PRO A 504 -19.39 31.85 8.90
N GLY A 505 -20.19 30.80 8.68
CA GLY A 505 -20.34 30.22 7.35
C GLY A 505 -21.70 30.47 6.71
N HIS A 506 -21.70 31.15 5.55
CA HIS A 506 -22.42 30.74 4.34
C HIS A 506 -21.43 30.93 3.16
N GLY A 507 -20.98 29.83 2.52
CA GLY A 507 -20.12 29.92 1.32
C GLY A 507 -18.95 28.93 1.19
N ALA A 508 -18.81 27.93 2.07
CA ALA A 508 -17.71 26.97 2.02
C ALA A 508 -18.09 25.69 1.25
N GLY A 509 -18.04 25.75 -0.09
CA GLY A 509 -17.72 24.54 -0.85
C GLY A 509 -16.31 24.09 -0.48
N ASP A 510 -16.15 22.80 -0.16
CA ASP A 510 -14.90 22.05 0.13
C ASP A 510 -13.64 22.92 0.32
N LEU A 511 -13.48 23.50 1.51
CA LEU A 511 -12.30 24.31 1.87
C LEU A 511 -11.04 23.44 2.03
N GLU A 512 -11.20 22.13 2.17
CA GLU A 512 -10.07 21.21 2.28
C GLU A 512 -9.17 21.26 1.04
N GLY A 513 -7.87 21.35 1.27
CA GLY A 513 -6.86 21.48 0.22
C GLY A 513 -6.80 22.85 -0.47
N VAL A 514 -7.63 23.83 -0.07
CA VAL A 514 -7.44 25.21 -0.52
C VAL A 514 -6.10 25.72 0.04
N ARG A 515 -5.36 26.45 -0.81
CA ARG A 515 -4.04 27.00 -0.49
C ARG A 515 -4.07 28.52 -0.57
N TRP A 516 -3.34 29.18 0.33
CA TRP A 516 -3.17 30.63 0.35
C TRP A 516 -1.70 31.00 0.41
N ARG A 517 -1.30 32.02 -0.34
CA ARG A 517 0.00 32.66 -0.17
C ARG A 517 -0.12 33.72 0.92
N THR A 518 0.63 33.55 2.00
CA THR A 518 0.81 34.58 3.04
C THR A 518 2.00 35.48 2.66
N PRO A 519 2.32 36.56 3.39
CA PRO A 519 3.48 37.39 3.07
C PRO A 519 4.79 36.58 2.97
N ASN A 520 5.10 35.82 4.02
CA ASN A 520 6.37 35.08 4.12
C ASN A 520 6.23 33.57 3.83
N GLY A 521 5.00 33.07 3.65
CA GLY A 521 4.75 31.63 3.59
C GLY A 521 3.58 31.20 2.70
N VAL A 522 3.20 29.93 2.85
CA VAL A 522 2.00 29.35 2.25
C VAL A 522 1.24 28.58 3.32
N MET A 523 -0.08 28.73 3.29
CA MET A 523 -1.02 28.02 4.14
C MET A 523 -1.86 27.06 3.31
N ALA A 524 -2.20 25.89 3.86
CA ALA A 524 -3.21 24.99 3.30
C ALA A 524 -4.17 24.50 4.38
N VAL A 525 -5.47 24.58 4.11
CA VAL A 525 -6.49 23.98 4.98
C VAL A 525 -6.39 22.48 4.82
N VAL A 526 -6.02 21.80 5.91
CA VAL A 526 -5.88 20.34 5.96
C VAL A 526 -7.11 19.66 6.54
N ARG A 527 -7.91 20.39 7.34
CA ARG A 527 -9.15 19.91 7.95
C ARG A 527 -10.21 21.00 7.94
N HIS A 528 -11.44 20.64 7.57
CA HIS A 528 -12.62 21.46 7.80
C HIS A 528 -13.67 20.63 8.52
N HIS A 529 -14.23 21.14 9.61
CA HIS A 529 -15.35 20.49 10.28
C HIS A 529 -16.39 21.51 10.75
N VAL A 530 -17.62 21.04 10.92
CA VAL A 530 -18.75 21.86 11.34
C VAL A 530 -19.25 21.32 12.67
N THR A 531 -19.16 22.16 13.70
CA THR A 531 -19.62 21.85 15.04
C THR A 531 -20.95 22.57 15.26
N ARG A 532 -21.98 21.88 15.77
CA ARG A 532 -23.23 22.54 16.19
C ARG A 532 -23.09 22.96 17.65
N ARG A 533 -23.24 24.25 17.94
CA ARG A 533 -23.32 24.79 19.30
C ARG A 533 -24.64 25.56 19.50
N GLU A 534 -25.00 25.85 20.74
CA GLU A 534 -26.10 26.77 21.07
C GLU A 534 -25.76 28.14 20.47
N GLY A 535 -26.41 28.50 19.36
CA GLY A 535 -26.06 29.69 18.55
C GLY A 535 -25.87 29.41 17.06
N GLY A 536 -25.86 28.14 16.62
CA GLY A 536 -25.81 27.74 15.22
C GLY A 536 -24.57 26.93 14.83
N PRO A 537 -24.37 26.64 13.53
CA PRO A 537 -23.19 25.94 13.05
C PRO A 537 -21.95 26.84 13.13
N ILE A 538 -20.93 26.38 13.84
CA ILE A 538 -19.59 26.99 13.85
C ILE A 538 -18.71 26.18 12.90
N HIS A 539 -18.08 26.84 11.95
CA HIS A 539 -17.12 26.20 11.06
C HIS A 539 -15.72 26.35 11.64
N GLU A 540 -14.99 25.24 11.67
CA GLU A 540 -13.63 25.17 12.20
C GLU A 540 -12.68 24.65 11.11
N ALA A 541 -11.57 25.34 10.90
CA ALA A 541 -10.54 24.97 9.94
C ALA A 541 -9.19 24.79 10.62
N THR A 542 -8.51 23.69 10.31
CA THR A 542 -7.11 23.48 10.67
C THR A 542 -6.24 23.70 9.44
N VAL A 543 -5.19 24.49 9.61
CA VAL A 543 -4.32 24.96 8.55
C VAL A 543 -2.87 24.63 8.89
N VAL A 544 -2.16 24.03 7.94
CA VAL A 544 -0.70 23.93 8.01
C VAL A 544 -0.09 25.13 7.28
N GLU A 545 0.89 25.78 7.89
CA GLU A 545 1.62 26.90 7.33
C GLU A 545 3.10 26.54 7.17
N TYR A 546 3.65 26.91 6.02
CA TYR A 546 5.05 26.75 5.64
C TYR A 546 5.71 28.12 5.42
N ALA A 547 6.81 28.39 6.11
CA ALA A 547 7.68 29.54 5.87
C ALA A 547 9.13 29.04 5.65
N PRO A 548 9.78 29.33 4.50
CA PRO A 548 11.12 28.80 4.20
C PRO A 548 12.22 29.17 5.21
N ASP A 549 12.10 30.32 5.85
CA ASP A 549 13.03 30.85 6.85
C ASP A 549 12.54 30.64 8.29
N GLY A 550 11.36 30.02 8.48
CA GLY A 550 10.69 29.93 9.78
C GLY A 550 10.13 31.26 10.30
N ALA A 551 10.24 32.36 9.54
CA ALA A 551 9.78 33.69 9.94
C ALA A 551 8.32 33.90 9.50
N PHE A 552 7.39 33.41 10.31
CA PHE A 552 5.97 33.50 9.99
C PHE A 552 5.40 34.89 10.25
N ALA A 553 4.74 35.45 9.24
CA ALA A 553 3.98 36.69 9.41
C ALA A 553 2.72 36.44 10.28
N GLU A 554 2.27 37.50 10.96
CA GLU A 554 0.90 37.52 11.46
C GLU A 554 -0.06 37.59 10.28
N VAL A 555 -1.10 36.79 10.34
CA VAL A 555 -2.07 36.66 9.25
C VAL A 555 -3.45 36.91 9.80
N ALA A 556 -4.09 37.94 9.27
CA ALA A 556 -5.50 38.24 9.47
C ALA A 556 -6.30 37.80 8.24
N PHE A 557 -7.23 36.87 8.45
CA PHE A 557 -8.23 36.49 7.45
C PHE A 557 -9.53 37.22 7.77
N THR A 558 -10.18 37.81 6.76
CA THR A 558 -11.47 38.45 6.96
C THR A 558 -12.49 37.44 7.49
N ALA A 559 -13.11 37.75 8.62
CA ALA A 559 -14.11 36.92 9.31
C ALA A 559 -13.61 35.57 9.86
N TRP A 560 -12.29 35.33 9.94
CA TRP A 560 -11.76 34.13 10.62
C TRP A 560 -11.12 34.53 11.95
N THR A 561 -11.46 33.81 13.01
CA THR A 561 -10.95 34.04 14.36
C THR A 561 -10.03 32.88 14.76
N PRO A 562 -8.77 33.13 15.16
CA PRO A 562 -7.90 32.07 15.68
C PRO A 562 -8.49 31.40 16.92
N LEU A 563 -8.44 30.07 16.98
CA LEU A 563 -8.88 29.28 18.14
C LEU A 563 -7.85 29.23 19.27
N GLY A 564 -6.61 29.60 18.99
CA GLY A 564 -5.50 29.53 19.93
C GLY A 564 -4.17 29.93 19.30
N PRO A 565 -3.07 29.84 20.06
CA PRO A 565 -1.73 30.09 19.54
C PRO A 565 -1.38 29.09 18.43
N ALA A 566 -0.45 29.47 17.55
CA ALA A 566 0.05 28.55 16.53
C ALA A 566 0.86 27.44 17.20
N ILE A 567 0.67 26.21 16.72
CA ILE A 567 1.36 25.02 17.22
C ILE A 567 2.59 24.79 16.33
N PRO A 568 3.82 25.05 16.80
CA PRO A 568 5.01 24.67 16.05
C PRO A 568 5.09 23.14 15.99
N GLN A 569 5.82 22.58 15.03
CA GLN A 569 6.10 21.14 15.06
C GLN A 569 6.85 20.72 16.34
N GLY A 570 7.66 21.63 16.88
CA GLY A 570 8.41 21.39 18.11
C GLY A 570 9.56 20.41 17.92
N TRP A 571 9.72 19.52 18.90
CA TRP A 571 10.74 18.45 18.96
C TRP A 571 10.67 17.54 17.72
N GLY A 572 11.81 17.09 17.18
CA GLY A 572 11.84 16.27 15.96
C GLY A 572 13.22 16.24 15.28
N GLY A 573 13.25 16.02 13.97
CA GLY A 573 14.48 15.96 13.17
C GLY A 573 15.06 14.57 13.04
N ALA A 574 15.50 14.23 11.82
CA ALA A 574 15.94 12.89 11.49
C ALA A 574 17.07 12.38 12.39
N GLU A 575 18.10 13.20 12.60
CA GLU A 575 19.26 12.84 13.42
C GLU A 575 18.88 12.65 14.88
N ARG A 576 18.11 13.58 15.45
CA ARG A 576 17.64 13.51 16.84
C ARG A 576 16.79 12.26 17.07
N ILE A 577 15.86 11.96 16.16
CA ILE A 577 15.01 10.76 16.24
C ILE A 577 15.83 9.48 16.07
N ALA A 578 16.84 9.48 15.20
CA ALA A 578 17.73 8.33 15.02
C ALA A 578 18.57 8.09 16.28
N ARG A 579 19.12 9.16 16.89
CA ARG A 579 19.81 9.10 18.19
C ARG A 579 18.90 8.54 19.27
N PHE A 580 17.71 9.10 19.43
CA PHE A 580 16.70 8.63 20.39
C PHE A 580 16.39 7.13 20.22
N THR A 581 16.09 6.71 18.98
CA THR A 581 15.73 5.31 18.69
C THR A 581 16.87 4.35 19.04
N ARG A 582 18.11 4.75 18.74
CA ARG A 582 19.31 4.00 19.11
C ARG A 582 19.50 3.92 20.62
N LEU A 583 19.38 5.05 21.33
CA LEU A 583 19.51 5.09 22.80
C LEU A 583 18.46 4.21 23.48
N LEU A 584 17.21 4.23 23.00
CA LEU A 584 16.16 3.37 23.53
C LEU A 584 16.46 1.88 23.31
N ALA A 585 17.04 1.51 22.16
CA ALA A 585 17.47 0.15 21.89
C ALA A 585 18.68 -0.28 22.75
N GLU A 586 19.62 0.64 23.00
CA GLU A 586 20.85 0.39 23.78
C GLU A 586 20.60 0.36 25.30
N ARG A 587 19.76 1.26 25.82
CA ARG A 587 19.56 1.50 27.26
C ARG A 587 18.24 0.93 27.80
N GLY A 588 17.30 0.60 26.92
CA GLY A 588 15.96 0.19 27.30
C GLY A 588 15.08 1.35 27.81
N PRO A 589 13.91 1.03 28.38
CA PRO A 589 12.96 2.01 28.92
C PRO A 589 13.59 2.98 29.93
N VAL A 590 13.02 4.19 30.02
CA VAL A 590 13.47 5.21 30.97
C VAL A 590 12.83 4.93 32.35
N PRO A 591 13.60 5.00 33.46
CA PRO A 591 13.03 4.88 34.80
C PRO A 591 11.98 5.96 35.08
N HIS A 592 10.91 5.61 35.79
CA HIS A 592 9.89 6.59 36.20
C HIS A 592 10.28 7.28 37.51
N ASP A 593 9.88 8.55 37.66
CA ASP A 593 10.05 9.34 38.89
C ASP A 593 8.75 10.09 39.22
N PRO A 594 7.96 9.62 40.22
CA PRO A 594 6.75 10.31 40.65
C PRO A 594 7.00 11.74 41.17
N ALA A 595 8.22 12.07 41.63
CA ALA A 595 8.52 13.40 42.16
C ALA A 595 8.36 14.52 41.12
N VAL A 596 8.61 14.22 39.84
CA VAL A 596 8.35 15.13 38.71
C VAL A 596 6.88 15.57 38.66
N VAL A 597 5.95 14.65 38.92
CA VAL A 597 4.50 14.97 38.92
C VAL A 597 4.19 15.96 40.02
N HIS A 598 4.64 15.67 41.25
CA HIS A 598 4.41 16.56 42.39
C HIS A 598 5.04 17.94 42.20
N ARG A 599 6.22 18.02 41.56
CA ARG A 599 6.87 19.28 41.21
C ARG A 599 6.00 20.10 40.25
N ILE A 600 5.59 19.51 39.13
CA ILE A 600 4.77 20.20 38.12
C ILE A 600 3.43 20.62 38.73
N VAL A 601 2.77 19.77 39.52
CA VAL A 601 1.53 20.12 40.24
C VAL A 601 1.73 21.35 41.10
N LYS A 602 2.80 21.39 41.91
CA LYS A 602 3.10 22.51 42.81
C LYS A 602 3.31 23.83 42.06
N GLU A 603 3.98 23.79 40.91
CA GLU A 603 4.34 25.00 40.15
C GLU A 603 3.21 25.45 39.20
N THR A 604 2.42 24.52 38.67
CA THR A 604 1.38 24.81 37.68
C THR A 604 -0.02 24.99 38.28
N GLY A 605 -0.30 24.34 39.41
CA GLY A 605 -1.64 24.22 40.01
C GLY A 605 -2.56 23.23 39.30
N LEU A 606 -2.03 22.39 38.40
CA LEU A 606 -2.80 21.35 37.72
C LEU A 606 -3.16 20.20 38.67
N PRO A 607 -4.29 19.50 38.44
CA PRO A 607 -4.63 18.28 39.18
C PRO A 607 -3.53 17.20 39.04
N PRO A 608 -3.19 16.47 40.13
CA PRO A 608 -2.15 15.44 40.10
C PRO A 608 -2.37 14.34 39.05
N ASP A 609 -3.62 13.90 38.86
CA ASP A 609 -3.99 12.86 37.90
C ASP A 609 -3.81 13.31 36.45
N GLU A 610 -4.06 14.60 36.14
CA GLU A 610 -3.82 15.15 34.80
C GLU A 610 -2.32 15.23 34.49
N VAL A 611 -1.51 15.69 35.44
CA VAL A 611 -0.05 15.75 35.30
C VAL A 611 0.55 14.35 35.20
N ALA A 612 0.09 13.42 36.04
CA ALA A 612 0.48 12.01 35.99
C ALA A 612 0.12 11.39 34.63
N SER A 613 -1.07 11.67 34.10
CA SER A 613 -1.49 11.23 32.76
C SER A 613 -0.54 11.76 31.69
N ALA A 614 -0.14 13.03 31.75
CA ALA A 614 0.82 13.60 30.80
C ALA A 614 2.20 12.93 30.90
N CYS A 615 2.73 12.73 32.11
CA CYS A 615 4.06 12.15 32.31
C CYS A 615 4.13 10.65 31.95
N TYR A 616 3.11 9.88 32.31
CA TYR A 616 3.18 8.41 32.39
C TYR A 616 2.00 7.68 31.72
N GLY A 617 1.06 8.42 31.15
CA GLY A 617 -0.14 7.88 30.53
C GLY A 617 -1.25 7.57 31.55
N HIS A 618 -2.48 7.44 31.06
CA HIS A 618 -3.63 7.15 31.93
C HIS A 618 -3.90 5.63 31.99
N PRO A 619 -3.90 5.01 33.18
CA PRO A 619 -3.97 3.56 33.31
C PRO A 619 -5.34 2.96 32.98
N PHE A 620 -6.43 3.72 33.07
CA PHE A 620 -7.80 3.16 32.95
C PHE A 620 -8.35 3.04 31.52
N PHE A 621 -7.55 3.34 30.49
CA PHE A 621 -7.85 2.93 29.10
C PHE A 621 -7.32 1.53 28.77
N LEU A 622 -6.65 0.90 29.73
CA LEU A 622 -5.98 -0.38 29.57
C LEU A 622 -6.82 -1.51 30.18
N GLY A 623 -6.76 -2.71 29.59
CA GLY A 623 -7.37 -3.92 30.14
C GLY A 623 -6.73 -4.34 31.46
N ARG A 624 -7.41 -5.21 32.23
CA ARG A 624 -6.95 -5.65 33.57
C ARG A 624 -5.50 -6.20 33.60
N GLN A 625 -5.04 -6.84 32.53
CA GLN A 625 -3.68 -7.39 32.43
C GLN A 625 -2.61 -6.31 32.22
N GLU A 626 -2.96 -5.19 31.59
CA GLU A 626 -2.04 -4.09 31.30
C GLU A 626 -1.88 -3.18 32.52
N LEU A 627 -2.93 -3.01 33.33
CA LEU A 627 -2.89 -2.36 34.65
C LEU A 627 -1.85 -3.00 35.58
N ALA A 628 -1.64 -4.32 35.52
CA ALA A 628 -0.64 -5.02 36.33
C ALA A 628 0.81 -4.64 35.99
N ARG A 629 1.06 -3.98 34.84
CA ARG A 629 2.39 -3.49 34.46
C ARG A 629 2.71 -2.12 35.06
N PHE A 630 1.72 -1.40 35.58
CA PHE A 630 1.93 -0.09 36.17
C PHE A 630 2.55 -0.20 37.57
N PRO A 631 3.60 0.57 37.86
CA PRO A 631 4.12 0.75 39.22
C PRO A 631 3.04 1.24 40.20
N ALA A 632 3.05 0.71 41.42
CA ALA A 632 2.02 1.01 42.43
C ALA A 632 2.03 2.47 42.90
N ASP A 633 3.22 3.08 42.97
CA ASP A 633 3.43 4.50 43.26
C ASP A 633 2.82 5.41 42.17
N LEU A 634 2.83 4.99 40.90
CA LEU A 634 2.13 5.70 39.82
C LEU A 634 0.62 5.51 39.89
N LEU A 635 0.13 4.31 40.21
CA LEU A 635 -1.31 4.06 40.37
C LEU A 635 -1.92 4.91 41.50
N ALA A 636 -1.16 5.15 42.57
CA ALA A 636 -1.57 6.00 43.69
C ALA A 636 -1.86 7.46 43.27
N LEU A 637 -1.23 7.94 42.18
CA LEU A 637 -1.50 9.29 41.64
C LEU A 637 -2.86 9.40 40.95
N PHE A 638 -3.51 8.27 40.66
CA PHE A 638 -4.83 8.19 40.05
C PHE A 638 -5.91 7.68 41.02
N THR A 639 -5.63 7.70 42.32
CA THR A 639 -6.59 7.37 43.38
C THR A 639 -6.86 8.58 44.25
N ASP A 640 -8.12 8.80 44.58
CA ASP A 640 -8.51 9.86 45.49
C ASP A 640 -8.01 9.51 46.91
N PRO A 641 -7.24 10.38 47.57
CA PRO A 641 -6.62 10.06 48.84
C PRO A 641 -7.61 9.92 50.00
N ASP A 642 -8.80 10.52 49.90
CA ASP A 642 -9.81 10.53 50.96
C ASP A 642 -10.75 9.30 50.87
N THR A 643 -11.05 8.86 49.64
CA THR A 643 -11.99 7.76 49.38
C THR A 643 -11.30 6.46 48.98
N GLY A 644 -10.04 6.51 48.52
CA GLY A 644 -9.31 5.38 47.95
C GLY A 644 -9.87 4.89 46.61
N GLU A 645 -10.89 5.56 46.06
CA GLU A 645 -11.48 5.20 44.78
C GLU A 645 -10.61 5.72 43.62
N PRO A 646 -10.56 5.01 42.48
CA PRO A 646 -9.95 5.53 41.27
C PRO A 646 -10.55 6.89 40.89
N VAL A 647 -9.70 7.88 40.67
CA VAL A 647 -10.09 9.14 40.03
C VAL A 647 -10.39 8.83 38.57
N HIS A 648 -11.61 8.38 38.31
CA HIS A 648 -12.17 8.41 36.97
C HIS A 648 -12.44 9.88 36.65
N SER A 649 -11.42 10.56 36.12
CA SER A 649 -11.57 11.91 35.58
C SER A 649 -12.75 11.90 34.60
N ARG A 650 -13.93 12.33 35.09
CA ARG A 650 -15.17 12.43 34.30
C ARG A 650 -15.05 13.51 33.21
N SER A 651 -13.95 14.26 33.20
CA SER A 651 -13.59 15.20 32.15
C SER A 651 -12.08 15.42 32.17
N LYS A 652 -11.30 14.68 31.36
CA LYS A 652 -9.99 15.20 30.94
C LYS A 652 -10.24 16.59 30.36
N ARG A 653 -9.71 17.66 30.97
CA ARG A 653 -9.97 19.04 30.52
C ARG A 653 -9.76 19.20 29.02
N SER A 654 -8.71 18.55 28.47
CA SER A 654 -8.53 18.38 27.02
C SER A 654 -7.43 17.37 26.71
N HIS A 655 -7.65 16.47 25.75
CA HIS A 655 -6.58 15.63 25.18
C HIS A 655 -5.45 16.46 24.55
N ARG A 656 -5.73 17.69 24.09
CA ARG A 656 -4.71 18.59 23.53
C ARG A 656 -3.77 19.12 24.61
N LEU A 657 -4.31 19.43 25.79
CA LEU A 657 -3.51 19.88 26.92
C LEU A 657 -2.56 18.79 27.37
N GLU A 658 -3.05 17.56 27.49
CA GLU A 658 -2.25 16.39 27.83
C GLU A 658 -1.11 16.16 26.82
N ALA A 659 -1.41 16.18 25.52
CA ALA A 659 -0.42 15.99 24.46
C ALA A 659 0.62 17.13 24.43
N GLY A 660 0.20 18.38 24.60
CA GLY A 660 1.08 19.55 24.64
C GLY A 660 2.03 19.51 25.85
N LEU A 661 1.50 19.21 27.04
CA LEU A 661 2.30 19.06 28.25
C LEU A 661 3.30 17.91 28.10
N ARG A 662 2.84 16.75 27.58
CA ARG A 662 3.71 15.60 27.33
C ARG A 662 4.82 15.91 26.32
N ASN A 663 4.52 16.68 25.28
CA ASN A 663 5.52 17.11 24.33
C ASN A 663 6.56 18.02 24.99
N ALA A 664 6.14 18.92 25.89
CA ALA A 664 7.04 19.79 26.63
C ALA A 664 7.96 19.02 27.60
N LEU A 665 7.56 17.86 28.11
CA LEU A 665 8.38 16.99 28.97
C LEU A 665 9.56 16.32 28.26
N MET A 666 9.60 16.28 26.93
CA MET A 666 10.68 15.63 26.17
C MET A 666 11.92 16.52 26.08
N PRO A 667 13.06 16.22 26.73
CA PRO A 667 14.27 17.06 26.64
C PRO A 667 14.70 17.35 25.19
N GLU A 668 15.36 18.49 24.95
CA GLU A 668 15.85 18.85 23.62
C GLU A 668 16.87 17.83 23.08
N GLU A 669 17.79 17.41 23.94
CA GLU A 669 18.71 16.31 23.67
C GLU A 669 18.16 14.99 24.24
N PRO A 670 17.98 13.95 23.42
CA PRO A 670 17.31 12.72 23.85
C PRO A 670 18.07 11.95 24.94
N GLU A 671 19.39 12.14 25.06
CA GLU A 671 20.25 11.51 26.07
C GLU A 671 19.82 11.86 27.50
N ASP A 672 19.31 13.09 27.70
CA ASP A 672 18.96 13.63 29.00
C ASP A 672 17.79 12.89 29.65
N LEU A 673 16.94 12.21 28.86
CA LEU A 673 15.88 11.35 29.40
C LEU A 673 16.42 10.28 30.37
N TRP A 674 17.60 9.72 30.11
CA TRP A 674 18.20 8.69 30.98
C TRP A 674 19.13 9.27 32.05
N ILE A 675 19.46 10.56 31.98
CA ILE A 675 20.42 11.21 32.90
C ILE A 675 19.67 12.05 33.95
N THR A 676 18.78 12.93 33.48
CA THR A 676 18.03 13.87 34.31
C THR A 676 16.53 13.57 34.35
N GLY A 677 16.01 12.75 33.44
CA GLY A 677 14.60 12.40 33.37
C GLY A 677 13.78 13.36 32.50
N LEU A 678 12.48 13.47 32.80
CA LEU A 678 11.54 14.35 32.09
C LEU A 678 11.85 15.83 32.40
N ASP A 679 11.72 16.69 31.39
CA ASP A 679 12.00 18.13 31.48
C ASP A 679 10.82 18.88 32.13
N ALA A 680 10.78 18.86 33.46
CA ALA A 680 9.73 19.50 34.24
C ALA A 680 9.75 21.03 34.11
N ASP A 681 10.93 21.65 34.03
CA ASP A 681 11.08 23.10 33.89
C ASP A 681 10.44 23.61 32.60
N ARG A 682 10.76 22.97 31.47
CA ARG A 682 10.16 23.34 30.18
C ARG A 682 8.65 23.06 30.13
N ALA A 683 8.18 22.03 30.82
CA ALA A 683 6.76 21.73 30.94
C ALA A 683 6.00 22.79 31.75
N VAL A 684 6.58 23.29 32.84
CA VAL A 684 6.05 24.40 33.64
C VAL A 684 6.02 25.69 32.81
N ASP A 685 7.11 26.02 32.10
CA ASP A 685 7.17 27.20 31.22
C ASP A 685 6.13 27.14 30.09
N TRP A 686 5.98 25.97 29.46
CA TRP A 686 4.94 25.75 28.46
C TRP A 686 3.53 25.96 29.02
N TRP A 687 3.26 25.50 30.25
CA TRP A 687 1.97 25.70 30.91
C TRP A 687 1.66 27.19 31.08
N HIS A 688 2.63 27.96 31.58
CA HIS A 688 2.45 29.39 31.84
C HIS A 688 2.31 30.23 30.57
N THR A 689 2.97 29.85 29.48
CA THR A 689 2.97 30.62 28.22
C THR A 689 1.89 30.18 27.23
N THR A 690 1.52 28.90 27.21
CA THR A 690 0.66 28.30 26.18
C THR A 690 -0.50 27.51 26.79
N GLY A 691 -0.20 26.57 27.70
CA GLY A 691 -1.17 25.60 28.20
C GLY A 691 -2.40 26.21 28.88
N ARG A 692 -2.23 27.27 29.67
CA ARG A 692 -3.34 27.98 30.34
C ARG A 692 -4.39 28.54 29.37
N HIS A 693 -4.00 28.92 28.15
CA HIS A 693 -4.92 29.43 27.15
C HIS A 693 -5.79 28.34 26.52
N LEU A 694 -5.32 27.09 26.52
CA LEU A 694 -6.07 25.96 25.98
C LEU A 694 -7.24 25.53 26.88
N VAL A 695 -7.18 25.82 28.18
CA VAL A 695 -8.26 25.52 29.14
C VAL A 695 -9.41 26.51 29.02
N LYS A 696 -9.10 27.80 28.83
CA LYS A 696 -10.09 28.89 28.76
C LYS A 696 -10.99 28.87 27.51
N ASN A 697 -10.65 28.08 26.49
CA ASN A 697 -11.44 27.96 25.25
C ASN A 697 -12.33 26.70 25.24
N THR A 698 -12.28 25.88 26.30
CA THR A 698 -13.09 24.68 26.51
C THR A 698 -14.20 24.87 27.54
N GLU A 699 -14.10 25.90 28.39
CA GLU A 699 -15.20 26.47 29.17
C GLU A 699 -15.94 27.51 28.35
#